data_AF-A0A432IHZ4-F1
#
_entry.id   AF-A0A432IHZ4-F1
#
_cell.length_a   1.000
_cell.length_b   1.000
_cell.length_c   1.000
_cell.angle_alpha   90.00
_cell.angle_beta   90.00
_cell.angle_gamma   90.00
#
_symmetry.space_group_name_H-M   'P 1'
#
loop_
_entity.id
_entity.type
_entity.pdbx_description
1 polymer ?
#
loop_
_entity_poly.entity_id
_entity_poly.type
_entity_poly.pdbx_seq_one_letter_code
_entity_poly.pdbx_strand_id
1 'polypeptide(L)'
;MHHLRLLIICLMIPAGFMLLGSRSLEVAAVAAETVQAQDFDKIKVGDRIRVKLRRGGSYEGEVVERVGETISIKHRFGTARVDRSDLIEWERFKTTAEQYQERAEQASSADDWCDLGEWARENREESLAIDAWRKATELSPNMKRARDALGEVKYEGKWVPLEEAMRAQGMELYGGEWLTPDEIAARQEEESTARRTESLKGRDAYIEELRGRDWATVEPIISPHYVIYCNSTIENARYYADVMESLYRAYDKVFIEKFWPRRYKKAPRSDVYIHANHQQFMDWTGNGPNIGGFYNLLRQDVTGYHGSFGSTGSTEEVLAHEGTHQFQGMIFKSLRSLPIWTIEGLAVYFGDGSKISRRTVEINEIPRDRLVGLKSAIEDGNYCNLKTLLRLPQQRFGGFYYGHAWGVLFWCLYGNEHGAWSSSDNTGGKIMEDWFLHCQKLDGFCDYEKEAQFFEGLVAQHSGKSVEEWEEEYKQWILGLPVEELGQKRSRVFSSEALKLEITKPAGWRWQKSSLLYAGEVISSVSGGSSRKRLSTYSWPNGLHAELSEDYARSLISNVFGEIEYIEEMASKQMGGNPMYVAVLDGKRVIGTGGNNVPELGEQMRFAVGIFGSPDKLYGNVLECSIEDFDASLKYFEEYTAKFRYTG
;
A
#
# COMPACT_ATOMS: atom_id res chain seq x y z
N MET A 1 33.17 -28.73 30.10
CA MET A 1 33.92 -27.56 30.62
C MET A 1 32.92 -26.49 31.01
N HIS A 2 33.03 -26.00 32.25
CA HIS A 2 32.16 -25.06 32.98
C HIS A 2 31.98 -23.71 32.24
N HIS A 3 30.91 -22.90 32.42
CA HIS A 3 30.19 -22.40 33.62
C HIS A 3 28.71 -22.10 33.23
N LEU A 4 27.62 -22.44 33.94
CA LEU A 4 27.10 -22.25 35.32
C LEU A 4 26.58 -20.84 35.69
N ARG A 5 25.24 -20.69 35.53
CA ARG A 5 24.17 -20.01 36.30
C ARG A 5 24.52 -19.01 37.43
N LEU A 6 23.69 -17.97 37.56
CA LEU A 6 23.21 -17.50 38.88
C LEU A 6 21.76 -16.95 38.80
N LEU A 7 20.88 -17.57 39.58
CA LEU A 7 19.49 -17.20 39.85
C LEU A 7 19.34 -17.43 41.36
N ILE A 8 19.07 -16.39 42.15
CA ILE A 8 18.97 -16.51 43.62
C ILE A 8 17.56 -16.13 44.06
N ILE A 9 16.89 -17.14 44.60
CA ILE A 9 15.71 -17.14 45.45
C ILE A 9 16.21 -17.36 46.88
N CYS A 10 15.66 -16.64 47.86
CA CYS A 10 15.66 -16.95 49.29
C CYS A 10 14.66 -15.99 49.97
N LEU A 11 13.91 -16.29 51.03
CA LEU A 11 13.39 -17.49 51.69
C LEU A 11 12.52 -16.92 52.85
N MET A 12 11.38 -17.55 53.16
CA MET A 12 10.46 -17.19 54.26
C MET A 12 10.75 -17.98 55.56
N ILE A 13 10.00 -17.62 56.62
CA ILE A 13 9.60 -18.38 57.86
C ILE A 13 10.34 -17.89 59.17
N PRO A 14 9.76 -17.90 60.42
CA PRO A 14 8.58 -17.19 60.95
C PRO A 14 8.71 -16.68 62.44
N ALA A 15 7.64 -15.99 62.90
CA ALA A 15 7.06 -15.77 64.25
C ALA A 15 7.80 -16.12 65.58
N GLY A 16 7.72 -15.19 66.53
CA GLY A 16 7.90 -15.38 67.98
C GLY A 16 7.14 -14.34 68.82
N PHE A 17 6.29 -14.83 69.74
CA PHE A 17 5.38 -14.15 70.67
C PHE A 17 6.08 -13.52 71.89
N MET A 18 5.59 -12.39 72.44
CA MET A 18 5.42 -12.19 73.89
C MET A 18 4.55 -10.97 74.25
N LEU A 19 3.67 -11.17 75.24
CA LEU A 19 2.66 -10.27 75.81
C LEU A 19 3.24 -9.20 76.76
N LEU A 20 2.52 -8.07 76.94
CA LEU A 20 1.86 -7.65 78.20
C LEU A 20 1.40 -6.16 78.15
N GLY A 21 0.23 -5.85 78.73
CA GLY A 21 0.02 -4.54 79.38
C GLY A 21 -1.19 -3.67 79.01
N SER A 22 -2.39 -4.09 79.41
CA SER A 22 -3.51 -3.30 79.97
C SER A 22 -3.83 -1.86 79.50
N ARG A 23 -5.04 -1.74 78.92
CA ARG A 23 -6.08 -0.71 79.13
C ARG A 23 -5.70 0.56 79.90
N SER A 24 -5.79 1.71 79.25
CA SER A 24 -6.74 2.81 79.56
C SER A 24 -6.33 4.09 78.83
N LEU A 25 -7.00 4.42 77.73
CA LEU A 25 -7.01 5.76 77.10
C LEU A 25 -8.11 5.83 76.03
N GLU A 26 -9.32 5.38 76.38
CA GLU A 26 -10.47 5.30 75.45
C GLU A 26 -11.40 6.51 75.56
N VAL A 27 -10.93 7.66 76.07
CA VAL A 27 -11.78 8.86 76.28
C VAL A 27 -11.25 10.11 75.54
N ALA A 28 -10.08 10.05 74.89
CA ALA A 28 -9.54 11.20 74.14
C ALA A 28 -9.76 11.12 72.61
N ALA A 29 -10.11 9.95 72.06
CA ALA A 29 -10.23 9.76 70.61
C ALA A 29 -11.56 10.26 70.01
N VAL A 30 -12.59 10.50 70.82
CA VAL A 30 -13.93 10.89 70.34
C VAL A 30 -14.04 12.41 70.11
N ALA A 31 -13.06 13.21 70.54
CA ALA A 31 -13.07 14.67 70.37
C ALA A 31 -12.28 15.17 69.14
N ALA A 32 -11.51 14.31 68.46
CA ALA A 32 -10.73 14.68 67.27
C ALA A 32 -11.41 14.32 65.94
N GLU A 33 -12.46 13.48 65.95
CA GLU A 33 -13.18 13.08 64.72
C GLU A 33 -14.22 14.11 64.23
N THR A 34 -14.41 15.25 64.92
CA THR A 34 -15.50 16.20 64.62
C THR A 34 -15.07 17.58 64.11
N VAL A 35 -13.78 17.86 63.89
CA VAL A 35 -13.33 19.24 63.54
C VAL A 35 -13.03 19.48 62.05
N GLN A 36 -12.79 18.48 61.21
CA GLN A 36 -12.51 18.71 59.77
C GLN A 36 -13.64 18.32 58.80
N ALA A 37 -14.78 17.84 59.31
CA ALA A 37 -15.95 17.54 58.48
C ALA A 37 -16.83 18.76 58.15
N GLN A 38 -16.59 19.95 58.73
CA GLN A 38 -17.45 21.14 58.53
C GLN A 38 -17.06 22.03 57.34
N ASP A 39 -15.94 21.77 56.66
CA ASP A 39 -15.41 22.65 55.60
C ASP A 39 -15.56 22.13 54.17
N PHE A 40 -16.16 20.94 53.96
CA PHE A 40 -16.38 20.39 52.62
C PHE A 40 -17.23 21.34 51.73
N ASP A 41 -18.18 22.05 52.33
CA ASP A 41 -19.06 23.00 51.63
C ASP A 41 -18.35 24.27 51.15
N LYS A 42 -17.10 24.50 51.58
CA LYS A 42 -16.27 25.61 51.09
C LYS A 42 -15.57 25.31 49.77
N ILE A 43 -15.49 24.04 49.35
CA ILE A 43 -14.89 23.63 48.07
C ILE A 43 -15.80 24.08 46.92
N LYS A 44 -15.28 24.89 46.01
CA LYS A 44 -16.00 25.38 44.83
C LYS A 44 -15.46 24.76 43.55
N VAL A 45 -16.29 24.74 42.51
CA VAL A 45 -15.84 24.43 41.15
C VAL A 45 -14.80 25.49 40.74
N GLY A 46 -13.68 25.04 40.17
CA GLY A 46 -12.51 25.85 39.84
C GLY A 46 -11.43 25.90 40.92
N ASP A 47 -11.70 25.42 42.15
CA ASP A 47 -10.66 25.32 43.17
C ASP A 47 -9.65 24.22 42.82
N ARG A 48 -8.36 24.50 43.04
CA ARG A 48 -7.30 23.48 42.98
C ARG A 48 -7.05 22.97 44.39
N ILE A 49 -7.28 21.68 44.60
CA ILE A 49 -7.25 21.08 45.94
C ILE A 49 -6.39 19.83 45.96
N ARG A 50 -5.86 19.49 47.14
CA ARG A 50 -5.36 18.16 47.46
C ARG A 50 -6.26 17.53 48.52
N VAL A 51 -6.70 16.31 48.27
CA VAL A 51 -7.59 15.55 49.15
C VAL A 51 -6.90 14.26 49.58
N LYS A 52 -7.11 13.84 50.84
CA LYS A 52 -6.73 12.50 51.35
C LYS A 52 -7.98 11.69 51.66
N LEU A 53 -8.00 10.42 51.23
CA LEU A 53 -9.19 9.57 51.35
C LEU A 53 -9.09 8.54 52.48
N ARG A 54 -10.26 8.19 53.06
CA ARG A 54 -10.41 7.24 54.19
C ARG A 54 -9.93 5.84 53.85
N ARG A 55 -10.02 5.44 52.57
CA ARG A 55 -9.58 4.14 52.06
C ARG A 55 -8.11 4.10 51.64
N GLY A 56 -7.36 5.17 51.90
CA GLY A 56 -5.99 5.36 51.41
C GLY A 56 -5.94 5.96 50.00
N GLY A 57 -4.88 6.73 49.73
CA GLY A 57 -4.70 7.46 48.48
C GLY A 57 -5.00 8.97 48.60
N SER A 58 -4.46 9.74 47.66
CA SER A 58 -4.67 11.18 47.56
C SER A 58 -4.87 11.60 46.10
N TYR A 59 -5.70 12.62 45.91
CA TYR A 59 -5.88 13.27 44.62
C TYR A 59 -5.46 14.73 44.73
N GLU A 60 -4.74 15.21 43.72
CA GLU A 60 -4.37 16.61 43.58
C GLU A 60 -4.80 17.05 42.17
N GLY A 61 -5.63 18.08 42.11
CA GLY A 61 -6.20 18.52 40.85
C GLY A 61 -7.23 19.63 41.02
N GLU A 62 -7.85 20.00 39.90
CA GLU A 62 -8.88 21.04 39.86
C GLU A 62 -10.27 20.42 40.01
N VAL A 63 -11.12 21.04 40.83
CA VAL A 63 -12.53 20.64 40.96
C VAL A 63 -13.29 21.10 39.73
N VAL A 64 -13.64 20.17 38.85
CA VAL A 64 -14.35 20.48 37.59
C VAL A 64 -15.86 20.37 37.71
N GLU A 65 -16.35 19.69 38.75
CA GLU A 65 -17.78 19.50 38.96
C GLU A 65 -18.06 19.25 40.45
N ARG A 66 -19.20 19.75 40.93
CA ARG A 66 -19.74 19.45 42.26
C ARG A 66 -21.23 19.18 42.16
N VAL A 67 -21.65 18.00 42.62
CA VAL A 67 -23.07 17.58 42.63
C VAL A 67 -23.38 17.01 44.00
N GLY A 68 -24.19 17.74 44.77
CA GLY A 68 -24.54 17.38 46.15
C GLY A 68 -23.29 17.30 47.04
N GLU A 69 -23.08 16.12 47.64
CA GLU A 69 -21.94 15.82 48.51
C GLU A 69 -20.75 15.18 47.79
N THR A 70 -20.75 15.21 46.45
CA THR A 70 -19.67 14.64 45.63
C THR A 70 -18.99 15.72 44.79
N ILE A 71 -17.66 15.65 44.70
CA ILE A 71 -16.83 16.49 43.83
C ILE A 71 -16.07 15.64 42.80
N SER A 72 -15.87 16.18 41.60
CA SER A 72 -15.05 15.58 40.55
C SER A 72 -13.76 16.37 40.40
N ILE A 73 -12.61 15.73 40.63
CA ILE A 73 -11.28 16.33 40.60
C ILE A 73 -10.55 15.87 39.34
N LYS A 74 -10.26 16.79 38.43
CA LYS A 74 -9.46 16.55 37.24
C LYS A 74 -7.98 16.59 37.60
N HIS A 75 -7.30 15.46 37.40
CA HIS A 75 -5.87 15.30 37.67
C HIS A 75 -5.15 14.72 36.44
N ARG A 76 -3.82 14.54 36.53
CA ARG A 76 -2.97 14.15 35.38
C ARG A 76 -3.29 12.79 34.73
N PHE A 77 -4.09 11.93 35.37
CA PHE A 77 -4.42 10.58 34.87
C PHE A 77 -5.93 10.40 34.60
N GLY A 78 -6.73 11.47 34.67
CA GLY A 78 -8.18 11.41 34.47
C GLY A 78 -8.94 12.25 35.50
N THR A 79 -10.25 12.01 35.58
CA THR A 79 -11.13 12.68 36.54
C THR A 79 -11.51 11.69 37.63
N ALA A 80 -11.19 12.01 38.89
CA ALA A 80 -11.53 11.22 40.05
C ALA A 80 -12.77 11.79 40.74
N ARG A 81 -13.73 10.93 41.08
CA ARG A 81 -14.94 11.31 41.81
C ARG A 81 -14.76 11.00 43.29
N VAL A 82 -14.92 12.01 44.15
CA VAL A 82 -14.69 11.93 45.60
C VAL A 82 -15.95 12.33 46.33
N ASP A 83 -16.48 11.42 47.14
CA ASP A 83 -17.62 11.67 48.02
C ASP A 83 -17.17 12.24 49.37
N ARG A 84 -17.98 13.12 49.97
CA ARG A 84 -17.74 13.69 51.30
C ARG A 84 -17.44 12.61 52.34
N SER A 85 -18.16 11.49 52.30
CA SER A 85 -18.00 10.40 53.28
C SER A 85 -16.64 9.69 53.19
N ASP A 86 -15.99 9.74 52.02
CA ASP A 86 -14.68 9.14 51.78
C ASP A 86 -13.52 10.12 52.03
N LEU A 87 -13.78 11.40 52.33
CA LEU A 87 -12.76 12.44 52.55
C LEU A 87 -12.30 12.50 54.02
N ILE A 88 -10.98 12.45 54.26
CA ILE A 88 -10.39 12.68 55.59
C ILE A 88 -10.00 14.16 55.77
N GLU A 89 -9.23 14.68 54.82
CA GLU A 89 -8.57 15.98 54.90
C GLU A 89 -8.49 16.56 53.49
N TRP A 90 -8.63 17.88 53.39
CA TRP A 90 -8.37 18.59 52.15
C TRP A 90 -7.68 19.93 52.41
N GLU A 91 -6.90 20.37 51.41
CA GLU A 91 -6.25 21.67 51.40
C GLU A 91 -6.46 22.34 50.03
N ARG A 92 -6.67 23.66 50.03
CA ARG A 92 -6.76 24.49 48.82
C ARG A 92 -5.40 25.06 48.45
N PHE A 93 -5.06 24.98 47.18
CA PHE A 93 -3.93 25.67 46.58
C PHE A 93 -4.41 26.79 45.67
N LYS A 94 -3.55 27.80 45.52
CA LYS A 94 -3.77 28.86 44.53
C LYS A 94 -3.62 28.28 43.13
N THR A 95 -4.59 28.52 42.27
CA THR A 95 -4.52 28.27 40.83
C THR A 95 -3.42 29.12 40.19
N THR A 96 -2.96 28.73 39.00
CA THR A 96 -1.97 29.52 38.25
C THR A 96 -2.49 30.93 37.97
N ALA A 97 -3.79 31.09 37.69
CA ALA A 97 -4.43 32.38 37.48
C ALA A 97 -4.45 33.26 38.75
N GLU A 98 -4.72 32.69 39.92
CA GLU A 98 -4.66 33.43 41.20
C GLU A 98 -3.22 33.86 41.54
N GLN A 99 -2.25 32.97 41.33
CA GLN A 99 -0.83 33.31 41.52
C GLN A 99 -0.37 34.38 40.52
N TYR A 100 -0.86 34.32 39.27
CA TYR A 100 -0.61 35.34 38.26
C TYR A 100 -1.19 36.69 38.69
N GLN A 101 -2.45 36.73 39.17
CA GLN A 101 -3.10 37.95 39.60
C GLN A 101 -2.38 38.61 40.79
N GLU A 102 -1.98 37.85 41.80
CA GLU A 102 -1.24 38.41 42.95
C GLU A 102 0.11 38.98 42.54
N ARG A 103 0.82 38.32 41.61
CA ARG A 103 2.08 38.83 41.06
C ARG A 103 1.84 40.06 40.18
N ALA A 104 0.75 40.09 39.42
CA ALA A 104 0.34 41.23 38.60
C ALA A 104 0.00 42.46 39.45
N GLU A 105 -0.65 42.28 40.62
CA GLU A 105 -0.94 43.35 41.58
C GLU A 105 0.33 43.96 42.20
N GLN A 106 1.41 43.17 42.25
CA GLN A 106 2.73 43.60 42.75
C GLN A 106 3.63 44.15 41.63
N ALA A 107 3.29 43.90 40.37
CA ALA A 107 4.05 44.35 39.21
C ALA A 107 3.80 45.84 38.94
N SER A 108 4.82 46.67 39.11
CA SER A 108 4.70 48.13 39.01
C SER A 108 5.58 48.73 37.91
N SER A 109 6.59 47.99 37.47
CA SER A 109 7.52 48.39 36.41
C SER A 109 7.39 47.47 35.19
N ALA A 110 7.87 47.94 34.04
CA ALA A 110 7.88 47.13 32.83
C ALA A 110 8.71 45.83 32.99
N ASP A 111 9.78 45.86 33.79
CA ASP A 111 10.57 44.67 34.15
C ASP A 111 9.77 43.67 34.99
N ASP A 112 8.99 44.12 35.97
CA ASP A 112 8.13 43.23 36.76
C ASP A 112 7.08 42.51 35.88
N TRP A 113 6.52 43.23 34.91
CA TRP A 113 5.58 42.66 33.93
C TRP A 113 6.26 41.69 32.97
N CYS A 114 7.52 41.93 32.60
CA CYS A 114 8.31 40.98 31.80
C CYS A 114 8.59 39.69 32.56
N ASP A 115 9.03 39.80 33.82
CA ASP A 115 9.33 38.66 34.69
C ASP A 115 8.06 37.84 34.97
N LEU A 116 6.91 38.51 35.11
CA LEU A 116 5.61 37.85 35.20
C LEU A 116 5.25 37.08 33.93
N GLY A 117 5.52 37.65 32.75
CA GLY A 117 5.29 36.96 31.48
C GLY A 117 6.19 35.74 31.30
N GLU A 118 7.47 35.84 31.68
CA GLU A 118 8.40 34.71 31.69
C GLU A 118 7.92 33.60 32.63
N TRP A 119 7.48 33.94 33.83
CA TRP A 119 6.91 32.98 34.78
C TRP A 119 5.62 32.33 34.26
N ALA A 120 4.73 33.08 33.61
CA ALA A 120 3.52 32.53 33.02
C ALA A 120 3.83 31.53 31.89
N ARG A 121 4.82 31.84 31.04
CA ARG A 121 5.32 30.92 30.01
C ARG A 121 5.90 29.63 30.61
N GLU A 122 6.70 29.73 31.68
CA GLU A 122 7.24 28.56 32.39
C GLU A 122 6.13 27.64 32.94
N ASN A 123 4.98 28.22 33.30
CA ASN A 123 3.79 27.49 33.75
C ASN A 123 2.85 27.04 32.62
N ARG A 124 3.26 27.21 31.35
CA ARG A 124 2.50 26.85 30.14
C ARG A 124 1.19 27.65 29.94
N GLU A 125 1.11 28.84 30.51
CA GLU A 125 -0.01 29.77 30.33
C GLU A 125 0.34 30.85 29.31
N GLU A 126 0.37 30.49 28.04
CA GLU A 126 0.88 31.36 26.96
C GLU A 126 0.05 32.65 26.79
N SER A 127 -1.28 32.58 26.97
CA SER A 127 -2.15 33.77 26.89
C SER A 127 -1.82 34.78 27.98
N LEU A 128 -1.62 34.32 29.22
CA LEU A 128 -1.24 35.18 30.33
C LEU A 128 0.17 35.77 30.14
N ALA A 129 1.09 34.99 29.56
CA ALA A 129 2.43 35.48 29.22
C ALA A 129 2.38 36.63 28.19
N ILE A 130 1.60 36.45 27.12
CA ILE A 130 1.38 37.49 26.10
C ILE A 130 0.76 38.74 26.71
N ASP A 131 -0.26 38.62 27.56
CA ASP A 131 -0.91 39.76 28.21
C ASP A 131 0.08 40.53 29.11
N ALA A 132 0.93 39.82 29.87
CA ALA A 132 1.97 40.42 30.70
C ALA A 132 3.00 41.18 29.86
N TRP A 133 3.51 40.59 28.78
CA TRP A 133 4.47 41.27 27.90
C TRP A 133 3.84 42.46 27.17
N ARG A 134 2.55 42.38 26.79
CA ARG A 134 1.83 43.54 26.26
C ARG A 134 1.76 44.67 27.27
N LYS A 135 1.43 44.38 28.54
CA LYS A 135 1.46 45.36 29.63
C LYS A 135 2.86 45.97 29.84
N ALA A 136 3.91 45.15 29.75
CA ALA A 136 5.29 45.65 29.80
C ALA A 136 5.58 46.64 28.65
N THR A 137 5.11 46.35 27.43
CA THR A 137 5.27 47.27 26.28
C THR A 137 4.39 48.52 26.35
N GLU A 138 3.26 48.51 27.05
CA GLU A 138 2.47 49.71 27.31
C GLU A 138 3.23 50.70 28.21
N LEU A 139 3.91 50.18 29.25
CA LEU A 139 4.72 50.98 30.17
C LEU A 139 6.05 51.41 29.56
N SER A 140 6.67 50.55 28.74
CA SER A 140 7.92 50.84 28.05
C SER A 140 7.84 50.38 26.58
N PRO A 141 7.43 51.27 25.66
CA PRO A 141 7.16 50.93 24.26
C PRO A 141 8.30 50.26 23.49
N ASN A 142 9.55 50.49 23.91
CA ASN A 142 10.76 49.93 23.27
C ASN A 142 11.45 48.85 24.13
N MET A 143 10.72 48.24 25.07
CA MET A 143 11.29 47.21 25.92
C MET A 143 11.63 45.95 25.11
N LYS A 144 12.93 45.77 24.84
CA LYS A 144 13.43 44.68 23.99
C LYS A 144 12.99 43.30 24.48
N ARG A 145 13.07 43.03 25.79
CA ARG A 145 12.68 41.74 26.38
C ARG A 145 11.23 41.36 26.07
N ALA A 146 10.30 42.29 26.25
CA ALA A 146 8.87 42.09 25.97
C ALA A 146 8.59 41.96 24.47
N ARG A 147 9.20 42.81 23.63
CA ARG A 147 9.03 42.78 22.17
C ARG A 147 9.57 41.50 21.55
N ASP A 148 10.74 41.06 21.99
CA ASP A 148 11.34 39.79 21.57
C ASP A 148 10.43 38.60 21.96
N ALA A 149 9.88 38.62 23.18
CA ALA A 149 8.97 37.56 23.65
C ALA A 149 7.63 37.54 22.91
N LEU A 150 7.15 38.69 22.44
CA LEU A 150 5.97 38.82 21.58
C LEU A 150 6.25 38.46 20.10
N GLY A 151 7.52 38.23 19.73
CA GLY A 151 7.91 37.97 18.34
C GLY A 151 7.75 39.19 17.43
N GLU A 152 7.81 40.40 17.99
CA GLU A 152 7.65 41.65 17.26
C GLU A 152 8.98 42.27 16.89
N VAL A 153 9.05 42.86 15.71
CA VAL A 153 10.21 43.59 15.22
C VAL A 153 9.81 44.99 14.78
N LYS A 154 10.77 45.91 14.80
CA LYS A 154 10.54 47.28 14.38
C LYS A 154 10.70 47.39 12.86
N TYR A 155 9.59 47.57 12.16
CA TYR A 155 9.53 47.75 10.70
C TYR A 155 8.82 49.07 10.37
N GLU A 156 9.45 49.91 9.53
CA GLU A 156 8.96 51.25 9.17
C GLU A 156 8.54 52.12 10.36
N GLY A 157 9.27 52.02 11.47
CA GLY A 157 9.03 52.81 12.68
C GLY A 157 7.89 52.30 13.59
N LYS A 158 7.20 51.22 13.20
CA LYS A 158 6.17 50.55 14.01
C LYS A 158 6.64 49.18 14.47
N TRP A 159 6.14 48.71 15.61
CA TRP A 159 6.33 47.33 16.06
C TRP A 159 5.25 46.47 15.41
N VAL A 160 5.66 45.46 14.64
CA VAL A 160 4.77 44.52 13.96
C VAL A 160 5.29 43.09 14.17
N PRO A 161 4.43 42.05 14.05
CA PRO A 161 4.88 40.66 14.09
C PRO A 161 5.95 40.39 13.04
N LEU A 162 6.96 39.57 13.38
CA LEU A 162 8.05 39.19 12.47
C LEU A 162 7.55 38.70 11.11
N GLU A 163 6.52 37.86 11.10
CA GLU A 163 5.91 37.33 9.87
C GLU A 163 5.32 38.45 8.98
N GLU A 164 4.67 39.45 9.57
CA GLU A 164 4.12 40.58 8.84
C GLU A 164 5.23 41.48 8.27
N ALA A 165 6.28 41.74 9.06
CA ALA A 165 7.45 42.48 8.60
C ALA A 165 8.18 41.78 7.44
N MET A 166 8.34 40.46 7.51
CA MET A 166 9.04 39.69 6.48
C MET A 166 8.21 39.60 5.19
N ARG A 167 6.89 39.39 5.29
CA ARG A 167 5.99 39.45 4.12
C ARG A 167 5.97 40.82 3.46
N ALA A 168 5.98 41.90 4.25
CA ALA A 168 6.05 43.27 3.71
C ALA A 168 7.37 43.55 2.96
N GLN A 169 8.43 42.79 3.25
CA GLN A 169 9.71 42.82 2.54
C GLN A 169 9.75 41.85 1.33
N GLY A 170 8.64 41.20 1.00
CA GLY A 170 8.54 40.26 -0.11
C GLY A 170 9.18 38.89 0.17
N MET A 171 9.39 38.54 1.44
CA MET A 171 9.94 37.26 1.87
C MET A 171 8.84 36.32 2.37
N GLU A 172 9.05 35.03 2.19
CA GLU A 172 8.19 33.94 2.63
C GLU A 172 9.01 32.88 3.38
N LEU A 173 8.36 32.20 4.33
CA LEU A 173 9.02 31.20 5.17
C LEU A 173 9.09 29.86 4.44
N TYR A 174 10.29 29.42 4.07
CA TYR A 174 10.54 28.14 3.40
C TYR A 174 11.70 27.40 4.09
N GLY A 175 11.47 26.14 4.48
CA GLY A 175 12.49 25.33 5.15
C GLY A 175 12.92 25.83 6.54
N GLY A 176 12.16 26.73 7.17
CA GLY A 176 12.52 27.38 8.44
C GLY A 176 13.33 28.68 8.28
N GLU A 177 13.57 29.12 7.05
CA GLU A 177 14.28 30.36 6.71
C GLU A 177 13.33 31.32 5.97
N TRP A 178 13.49 32.62 6.15
CA TRP A 178 12.77 33.63 5.38
C TRP A 178 13.53 33.90 4.08
N LEU A 179 12.91 33.57 2.95
CA LEU A 179 13.53 33.62 1.62
C LEU A 179 12.62 34.39 0.66
N THR A 180 13.19 34.99 -0.37
CA THR A 180 12.42 35.57 -1.48
C THR A 180 11.86 34.45 -2.39
N PRO A 181 10.84 34.74 -3.20
CA PRO A 181 10.30 33.76 -4.16
C PRO A 181 11.36 33.19 -5.12
N ASP A 182 12.31 34.01 -5.56
CA ASP A 182 13.40 33.56 -6.44
C ASP A 182 14.38 32.63 -5.72
N GLU A 183 14.70 32.91 -4.45
CA GLU A 183 15.54 32.03 -3.62
C GLU A 183 14.84 30.70 -3.29
N ILE A 184 13.52 30.73 -3.12
CA ILE A 184 12.72 29.52 -2.93
C ILE A 184 12.68 28.70 -4.21
N ALA A 185 12.48 29.33 -5.37
CA ALA A 185 12.56 28.66 -6.66
C ALA A 185 13.94 28.02 -6.86
N ALA A 186 15.03 28.74 -6.58
CA ALA A 186 16.38 28.23 -6.69
C ALA A 186 16.66 27.08 -5.71
N ARG A 187 16.19 27.17 -4.46
CA ARG A 187 16.36 26.10 -3.46
C ARG A 187 15.52 24.87 -3.78
N GLN A 188 14.30 25.07 -4.28
CA GLN A 188 13.48 23.99 -4.82
C GLN A 188 14.17 23.32 -6.01
N GLU A 189 14.80 24.10 -6.90
CA GLU A 189 15.56 23.57 -8.04
C GLU A 189 16.80 22.77 -7.58
N GLU A 190 17.58 23.28 -6.63
CA GLU A 190 18.74 22.59 -6.07
C GLU A 190 18.35 21.30 -5.33
N GLU A 191 17.35 21.38 -4.44
CA GLU A 191 16.81 20.20 -3.75
C GLU A 191 16.18 19.20 -4.73
N SER A 192 15.58 19.68 -5.83
CA SER A 192 15.06 18.82 -6.90
C SER A 192 16.18 18.16 -7.69
N THR A 193 17.29 18.86 -7.93
CA THR A 193 18.45 18.34 -8.66
C THR A 193 19.16 17.28 -7.83
N ALA A 194 19.32 17.51 -6.53
CA ALA A 194 19.87 16.53 -5.60
C ALA A 194 18.97 15.28 -5.52
N ARG A 195 17.65 15.46 -5.36
CA ARG A 195 16.68 14.35 -5.32
C ARG A 195 16.53 13.63 -6.67
N ARG A 196 16.65 14.34 -7.79
CA ARG A 196 16.75 13.76 -9.14
C ARG A 196 18.02 12.93 -9.26
N THR A 197 19.16 13.42 -8.80
CA THR A 197 20.43 12.69 -8.85
C THR A 197 20.37 11.42 -8.00
N GLU A 198 19.72 11.49 -6.83
CA GLU A 198 19.51 10.34 -5.96
C GLU A 198 18.52 9.32 -6.56
N SER A 199 17.37 9.76 -7.08
CA SER A 199 16.36 8.89 -7.71
C SER A 199 16.82 8.27 -9.03
N LEU A 200 17.78 8.88 -9.73
CA LEU A 200 18.39 8.33 -10.95
C LEU A 200 19.70 7.57 -10.67
N LYS A 201 20.08 7.35 -9.41
CA LYS A 201 21.30 6.59 -9.08
C LYS A 201 21.15 5.14 -9.54
N GLY A 202 22.11 4.64 -10.32
CA GLY A 202 22.05 3.30 -10.93
C GLY A 202 21.35 3.27 -12.29
N ARG A 203 20.73 4.38 -12.71
CA ARG A 203 20.09 4.51 -14.03
C ARG A 203 21.06 4.26 -15.17
N ASP A 204 22.29 4.78 -15.11
CA ASP A 204 23.25 4.62 -16.22
C ASP A 204 23.63 3.14 -16.43
N ALA A 205 23.85 2.38 -15.34
CA ALA A 205 24.13 0.96 -15.42
C ALA A 205 22.93 0.18 -16.00
N TYR A 206 21.71 0.54 -15.60
CA TYR A 206 20.47 -0.04 -16.12
C TYR A 206 20.23 0.36 -17.60
N ILE A 207 20.57 1.58 -18.01
CA ILE A 207 20.51 2.01 -19.41
C ILE A 207 21.47 1.20 -20.28
N GLU A 208 22.70 0.93 -19.80
CA GLU A 208 23.65 0.08 -20.54
C GLU A 208 23.14 -1.37 -20.65
N GLU A 209 22.51 -1.91 -19.60
CA GLU A 209 21.84 -3.22 -19.61
C GLU A 209 20.72 -3.30 -20.64
N LEU A 210 19.93 -2.23 -20.77
CA LEU A 210 18.82 -2.10 -21.70
C LEU A 210 19.25 -1.78 -23.14
N ARG A 211 20.38 -1.08 -23.34
CA ARG A 211 20.92 -0.83 -24.68
C ARG A 211 21.16 -2.15 -25.41
N GLY A 212 21.57 -3.16 -24.65
CA GLY A 212 21.86 -4.47 -25.19
C GLY A 212 23.06 -4.48 -26.12
N ARG A 213 23.33 -5.65 -26.65
CA ARG A 213 24.45 -5.98 -27.53
C ARG A 213 23.89 -6.43 -28.87
N ASP A 214 24.71 -6.33 -29.90
CA ASP A 214 24.38 -6.90 -31.20
C ASP A 214 24.30 -8.43 -31.06
N TRP A 215 23.20 -9.02 -31.52
CA TRP A 215 22.98 -10.47 -31.50
C TRP A 215 24.10 -11.27 -32.18
N ALA A 216 24.79 -10.70 -33.17
CA ALA A 216 25.94 -11.34 -33.81
C ALA A 216 27.14 -11.55 -32.85
N THR A 217 27.17 -10.81 -31.75
CA THR A 217 28.23 -10.86 -30.72
C THR A 217 27.81 -11.62 -29.46
N VAL A 218 26.56 -12.10 -29.39
CA VAL A 218 26.02 -12.77 -28.21
C VAL A 218 26.42 -14.23 -28.21
N GLU A 219 27.25 -14.62 -27.23
CA GLU A 219 27.51 -16.03 -26.91
C GLU A 219 26.38 -16.59 -26.02
N PRO A 220 25.75 -17.72 -26.39
CA PRO A 220 24.67 -18.28 -25.61
C PRO A 220 25.16 -18.98 -24.33
N ILE A 221 24.32 -18.96 -23.29
CA ILE A 221 24.51 -19.80 -22.10
C ILE A 221 23.88 -21.16 -22.37
N ILE A 222 24.69 -22.21 -22.35
CA ILE A 222 24.21 -23.59 -22.52
C ILE A 222 24.04 -24.23 -21.14
N SER A 223 22.81 -24.63 -20.83
CA SER A 223 22.45 -25.35 -19.60
C SER A 223 22.05 -26.80 -19.93
N PRO A 224 21.72 -27.66 -18.95
CA PRO A 224 21.25 -29.02 -19.22
C PRO A 224 20.06 -29.11 -20.20
N HIS A 225 19.05 -28.25 -20.04
CA HIS A 225 17.79 -28.30 -20.80
C HIS A 225 17.59 -27.12 -21.77
N TYR A 226 18.42 -26.07 -21.70
CA TYR A 226 18.22 -24.85 -22.47
C TYR A 226 19.49 -24.34 -23.15
N VAL A 227 19.29 -23.57 -24.21
CA VAL A 227 20.28 -22.68 -24.80
C VAL A 227 19.72 -21.26 -24.73
N ILE A 228 20.32 -20.42 -23.89
CA ILE A 228 19.84 -19.06 -23.64
C ILE A 228 20.62 -18.07 -24.48
N TYR A 229 19.94 -17.44 -25.43
CA TYR A 229 20.42 -16.30 -26.18
C TYR A 229 19.86 -15.04 -25.52
N CYS A 230 20.73 -14.18 -24.97
CA CYS A 230 20.29 -12.94 -24.33
C CYS A 230 21.20 -11.80 -24.76
N ASN A 231 20.63 -10.79 -25.42
CA ASN A 231 21.38 -9.65 -25.88
C ASN A 231 21.43 -8.50 -24.86
N SER A 232 20.96 -8.69 -23.62
CA SER A 232 21.30 -7.82 -22.48
C SER A 232 22.72 -8.13 -21.97
N THR A 233 22.97 -8.03 -20.67
CA THR A 233 24.24 -8.38 -20.01
C THR A 233 24.45 -9.89 -19.92
N ILE A 234 25.71 -10.33 -19.73
CA ILE A 234 26.03 -11.76 -19.52
C ILE A 234 25.51 -12.24 -18.15
N GLU A 235 25.42 -11.34 -17.17
CA GLU A 235 24.80 -11.56 -15.87
C GLU A 235 23.32 -11.91 -16.02
N ASN A 236 22.58 -11.17 -16.85
CA ASN A 236 21.18 -11.46 -17.17
C ASN A 236 21.01 -12.78 -17.92
N ALA A 237 21.89 -13.07 -18.89
CA ALA A 237 21.86 -14.35 -19.58
C ALA A 237 22.01 -15.53 -18.61
N ARG A 238 22.94 -15.44 -17.65
CA ARG A 238 23.13 -16.45 -16.59
C ARG A 238 21.95 -16.50 -15.61
N TYR A 239 21.36 -15.34 -15.30
CA TYR A 239 20.17 -15.26 -14.46
C TYR A 239 19.01 -16.03 -15.09
N TYR A 240 18.68 -15.76 -16.35
CA TYR A 240 17.59 -16.45 -17.05
C TYR A 240 17.88 -17.93 -17.29
N ALA A 241 19.14 -18.32 -17.50
CA ALA A 241 19.50 -19.74 -17.51
C ALA A 241 19.16 -20.45 -16.19
N ASP A 242 19.48 -19.83 -15.05
CA ASP A 242 19.14 -20.37 -13.72
C ASP A 242 17.61 -20.42 -13.50
N VAL A 243 16.88 -19.41 -13.96
CA VAL A 243 15.40 -19.36 -13.89
C VAL A 243 14.78 -20.49 -14.72
N MET A 244 15.12 -20.62 -16.01
CA MET A 244 14.56 -21.64 -16.89
C MET A 244 14.84 -23.06 -16.36
N GLU A 245 16.04 -23.31 -15.84
CA GLU A 245 16.37 -24.59 -15.21
C GLU A 245 15.56 -24.84 -13.93
N SER A 246 15.22 -23.79 -13.18
CA SER A 246 14.37 -23.90 -11.99
C SER A 246 12.91 -24.18 -12.36
N LEU A 247 12.41 -23.54 -13.41
CA LEU A 247 11.09 -23.79 -13.98
C LEU A 247 10.98 -25.24 -14.46
N TYR A 248 11.95 -25.73 -15.24
CA TYR A 248 11.98 -27.13 -15.69
C TYR A 248 11.91 -28.11 -14.52
N ARG A 249 12.70 -27.87 -13.45
CA ARG A 249 12.66 -28.70 -12.23
C ARG A 249 11.30 -28.66 -11.53
N ALA A 250 10.62 -27.51 -11.52
CA ALA A 250 9.30 -27.39 -10.94
C ALA A 250 8.26 -28.15 -11.78
N TYR A 251 8.30 -28.01 -13.10
CA TYR A 251 7.38 -28.70 -14.01
C TYR A 251 7.58 -30.22 -13.97
N ASP A 252 8.82 -30.70 -13.97
CA ASP A 252 9.16 -32.13 -13.86
C ASP A 252 8.64 -32.78 -12.56
N LYS A 253 8.42 -31.99 -11.50
CA LYS A 253 7.82 -32.49 -10.24
C LYS A 253 6.32 -32.64 -10.31
N VAL A 254 5.61 -31.75 -11.03
CA VAL A 254 4.14 -31.78 -11.13
C VAL A 254 3.68 -32.87 -12.07
N PHE A 255 4.30 -32.98 -13.24
CA PHE A 255 4.01 -34.05 -14.18
C PHE A 255 4.69 -35.33 -13.69
N ILE A 256 3.98 -36.09 -12.86
CA ILE A 256 4.45 -37.38 -12.34
C ILE A 256 4.83 -38.34 -13.48
N GLU A 257 5.65 -39.34 -13.19
CA GLU A 257 6.16 -40.30 -14.19
C GLU A 257 5.06 -40.97 -15.05
N LYS A 258 3.84 -41.07 -14.51
CA LYS A 258 2.65 -41.53 -15.23
C LYS A 258 2.31 -40.66 -16.45
N PHE A 259 2.42 -39.34 -16.33
CA PHE A 259 2.22 -38.37 -17.42
C PHE A 259 3.53 -38.01 -18.12
N TRP A 260 4.67 -38.21 -17.47
CA TRP A 260 5.98 -37.82 -18.00
C TRP A 260 7.01 -38.97 -17.89
N PRO A 261 6.90 -40.01 -18.74
CA PRO A 261 7.81 -41.15 -18.70
C PRO A 261 9.27 -40.75 -18.95
N ARG A 262 10.21 -41.39 -18.25
CA ARG A 262 11.66 -41.09 -18.30
C ARG A 262 12.28 -41.01 -19.71
N ARG A 263 11.69 -41.66 -20.72
CA ARG A 263 12.16 -41.58 -22.11
C ARG A 263 12.01 -40.18 -22.73
N TYR A 264 11.06 -39.38 -22.26
CA TYR A 264 10.83 -38.01 -22.72
C TYR A 264 11.80 -37.00 -22.08
N LYS A 265 12.49 -37.38 -20.99
CA LYS A 265 13.52 -36.56 -20.32
C LYS A 265 14.85 -36.43 -21.11
N LYS A 266 14.90 -36.94 -22.35
CA LYS A 266 16.01 -36.78 -23.30
C LYS A 266 15.64 -35.87 -24.47
N ALA A 267 14.72 -34.93 -24.26
CA ALA A 267 14.39 -33.92 -25.25
C ALA A 267 15.65 -33.11 -25.63
N PRO A 268 15.73 -32.61 -26.88
CA PRO A 268 16.75 -31.64 -27.23
C PRO A 268 16.62 -30.40 -26.33
N ARG A 269 17.72 -29.67 -26.15
CA ARG A 269 17.69 -28.39 -25.45
C ARG A 269 16.77 -27.45 -26.22
N SER A 270 15.98 -26.67 -25.48
CA SER A 270 15.13 -25.65 -26.09
C SER A 270 15.83 -24.31 -26.11
N ASP A 271 15.67 -23.60 -27.22
CA ASP A 271 16.22 -22.27 -27.38
C ASP A 271 15.32 -21.25 -26.67
N VAL A 272 15.95 -20.31 -25.97
CA VAL A 272 15.29 -19.20 -25.30
C VAL A 272 15.95 -17.90 -25.72
N TYR A 273 15.18 -16.97 -26.27
CA TYR A 273 15.64 -15.67 -26.74
C TYR A 273 15.12 -14.58 -25.80
N ILE A 274 16.03 -13.87 -25.14
CA ILE A 274 15.73 -12.74 -24.25
C ILE A 274 16.30 -11.46 -24.84
N HIS A 275 15.41 -10.60 -25.31
CA HIS A 275 15.76 -9.27 -25.79
C HIS A 275 16.11 -8.34 -24.63
N ALA A 276 16.99 -7.36 -24.86
CA ALA A 276 17.47 -6.47 -23.81
C ALA A 276 16.36 -5.57 -23.24
N ASN A 277 15.33 -5.30 -24.04
CA ASN A 277 14.15 -4.54 -23.66
C ASN A 277 12.96 -4.87 -24.58
N HIS A 278 11.78 -4.38 -24.22
CA HIS A 278 10.55 -4.64 -24.97
C HIS A 278 10.57 -4.05 -26.39
N GLN A 279 11.18 -2.88 -26.60
CA GLN A 279 11.25 -2.26 -27.92
C GLN A 279 12.04 -3.15 -28.90
N GLN A 280 13.21 -3.65 -28.49
CA GLN A 280 13.99 -4.57 -29.33
C GLN A 280 13.27 -5.89 -29.58
N PHE A 281 12.47 -6.36 -28.62
CA PHE A 281 11.59 -7.51 -28.83
C PHE A 281 10.53 -7.22 -29.89
N MET A 282 9.85 -6.07 -29.82
CA MET A 282 8.86 -5.67 -30.83
C MET A 282 9.50 -5.49 -32.21
N ASP A 283 10.65 -4.83 -32.29
CA ASP A 283 11.37 -4.58 -33.54
C ASP A 283 11.80 -5.90 -34.22
N TRP A 284 12.25 -6.87 -33.44
CA TRP A 284 12.67 -8.18 -33.96
C TRP A 284 11.48 -9.06 -34.35
N THR A 285 10.44 -9.08 -33.52
CA THR A 285 9.35 -10.06 -33.65
C THR A 285 8.17 -9.55 -34.49
N GLY A 286 8.06 -8.23 -34.65
CA GLY A 286 6.90 -7.57 -35.27
C GLY A 286 5.64 -7.59 -34.39
N ASN A 287 5.75 -8.02 -33.14
CA ASN A 287 4.62 -8.07 -32.20
C ASN A 287 4.29 -6.69 -31.62
N GLY A 288 3.04 -6.53 -31.20
CA GLY A 288 2.55 -5.29 -30.59
C GLY A 288 2.89 -5.14 -29.10
N PRO A 289 2.64 -3.96 -28.52
CA PRO A 289 3.08 -3.57 -27.17
C PRO A 289 2.36 -4.27 -26.01
N ASN A 290 1.45 -5.20 -26.27
CA ASN A 290 0.72 -5.96 -25.24
C ASN A 290 1.21 -7.41 -25.12
N ILE A 291 2.31 -7.76 -25.80
CA ILE A 291 2.85 -9.13 -25.84
C ILE A 291 4.15 -9.17 -25.05
N GLY A 292 4.13 -9.87 -23.91
CA GLY A 292 5.31 -10.05 -23.05
C GLY A 292 6.34 -11.01 -23.61
N GLY A 293 5.87 -12.02 -24.34
CA GLY A 293 6.65 -13.09 -24.93
C GLY A 293 5.74 -14.04 -25.72
N PHE A 294 6.34 -15.06 -26.34
CA PHE A 294 5.60 -16.14 -26.98
C PHE A 294 6.45 -17.41 -27.09
N TYR A 295 5.79 -18.56 -27.10
CA TYR A 295 6.33 -19.82 -27.57
C TYR A 295 6.00 -20.07 -29.04
N ASN A 296 7.03 -20.30 -29.87
CA ASN A 296 6.84 -20.60 -31.28
C ASN A 296 6.66 -22.10 -31.49
N LEU A 297 5.46 -22.53 -31.89
CA LEU A 297 5.17 -23.95 -32.15
C LEU A 297 6.04 -24.61 -33.24
N LEU A 298 6.49 -23.84 -34.25
CA LEU A 298 7.26 -24.39 -35.37
C LEU A 298 8.75 -24.47 -35.05
N ARG A 299 9.31 -23.42 -34.45
CA ARG A 299 10.73 -23.36 -34.06
C ARG A 299 11.01 -24.01 -32.70
N GLN A 300 9.97 -24.20 -31.90
CA GLN A 300 10.02 -24.74 -30.54
C GLN A 300 10.92 -23.93 -29.61
N ASP A 301 10.89 -22.60 -29.77
CA ASP A 301 11.64 -21.65 -28.95
C ASP A 301 10.72 -20.76 -28.12
N VAL A 302 11.24 -20.28 -26.99
CA VAL A 302 10.60 -19.27 -26.15
C VAL A 302 11.28 -17.94 -26.44
N THR A 303 10.50 -16.89 -26.71
CA THR A 303 11.02 -15.53 -26.94
C THR A 303 10.36 -14.56 -25.97
N GLY A 304 11.15 -13.72 -25.31
CA GLY A 304 10.68 -12.66 -24.40
C GLY A 304 11.72 -11.55 -24.28
N TYR A 305 11.57 -10.66 -23.30
CA TYR A 305 12.51 -9.57 -23.06
C TYR A 305 12.82 -9.36 -21.58
N HIS A 306 13.98 -8.79 -21.30
CA HIS A 306 14.41 -8.39 -19.96
C HIS A 306 13.67 -7.11 -19.54
N GLY A 307 12.91 -7.16 -18.44
CA GLY A 307 12.19 -6.01 -17.91
C GLY A 307 10.90 -6.38 -17.16
N SER A 308 9.98 -5.43 -17.09
CA SER A 308 8.65 -5.60 -16.50
C SER A 308 7.57 -5.79 -17.57
N PHE A 309 6.51 -6.51 -17.23
CA PHE A 309 5.34 -6.73 -18.09
C PHE A 309 4.05 -6.56 -17.28
N GLY A 310 3.15 -5.69 -17.74
CA GLY A 310 1.96 -5.32 -16.96
C GLY A 310 2.27 -4.64 -15.62
N SER A 311 1.28 -4.58 -14.73
CA SER A 311 1.37 -3.80 -13.48
C SER A 311 2.33 -4.43 -12.47
N THR A 312 2.31 -5.76 -12.33
CA THR A 312 3.17 -6.51 -11.40
C THR A 312 4.10 -7.50 -12.08
N GLY A 313 3.85 -7.85 -13.35
CA GLY A 313 4.52 -8.98 -13.96
C GLY A 313 5.95 -8.69 -14.40
N SER A 314 6.68 -9.79 -14.60
CA SER A 314 8.11 -9.78 -14.87
C SER A 314 8.46 -10.74 -16.01
N THR A 315 9.69 -10.61 -16.53
CA THR A 315 10.22 -11.56 -17.53
C THR A 315 10.10 -13.01 -17.06
N GLU A 316 10.33 -13.28 -15.77
CA GLU A 316 10.27 -14.62 -15.19
C GLU A 316 8.88 -15.23 -15.31
N GLU A 317 7.84 -14.46 -15.02
CA GLU A 317 6.44 -14.90 -15.15
C GLU A 317 6.10 -15.18 -16.62
N VAL A 318 6.54 -14.30 -17.54
CA VAL A 318 6.39 -14.53 -18.99
C VAL A 318 7.12 -15.82 -19.40
N LEU A 319 8.36 -16.01 -18.97
CA LEU A 319 9.13 -17.21 -19.29
C LEU A 319 8.53 -18.48 -18.69
N ALA A 320 7.86 -18.36 -17.55
CA ALA A 320 7.13 -19.47 -16.96
C ALA A 320 5.84 -19.79 -17.73
N HIS A 321 5.09 -18.77 -18.15
CA HIS A 321 3.92 -18.95 -19.03
C HIS A 321 4.32 -19.60 -20.36
N GLU A 322 5.28 -19.01 -21.07
CA GLU A 322 5.72 -19.50 -22.38
C GLU A 322 6.53 -20.81 -22.29
N GLY A 323 7.33 -20.97 -21.23
CA GLY A 323 8.04 -22.21 -20.93
C GLY A 323 7.10 -23.38 -20.63
N THR A 324 5.88 -23.09 -20.17
CA THR A 324 4.83 -24.12 -20.03
C THR A 324 4.39 -24.63 -21.39
N HIS A 325 4.23 -23.77 -22.41
CA HIS A 325 3.89 -24.23 -23.76
C HIS A 325 4.97 -25.11 -24.38
N GLN A 326 6.24 -24.79 -24.15
CA GLN A 326 7.35 -25.68 -24.49
C GLN A 326 7.20 -27.03 -23.78
N PHE A 327 6.94 -27.03 -22.47
CA PHE A 327 6.77 -28.27 -21.70
C PHE A 327 5.59 -29.11 -22.19
N GLN A 328 4.46 -28.48 -22.48
CA GLN A 328 3.30 -29.10 -23.10
C GLN A 328 3.64 -29.69 -24.47
N GLY A 329 4.44 -28.99 -25.29
CA GLY A 329 4.92 -29.49 -26.58
C GLY A 329 5.81 -30.73 -26.47
N MET A 330 6.41 -30.98 -25.31
CA MET A 330 7.16 -32.22 -25.05
C MET A 330 6.28 -33.36 -24.53
N ILE A 331 5.23 -33.06 -23.74
CA ILE A 331 4.35 -34.08 -23.13
C ILE A 331 3.27 -34.55 -24.10
N PHE A 332 2.68 -33.63 -24.85
CA PHE A 332 1.54 -33.90 -25.73
C PHE A 332 2.01 -34.12 -27.17
N LYS A 333 1.31 -34.99 -27.91
CA LYS A 333 1.66 -35.29 -29.31
C LYS A 333 1.53 -34.06 -30.22
N SER A 334 0.51 -33.25 -29.99
CA SER A 334 0.21 -32.06 -30.75
C SER A 334 -0.50 -31.05 -29.85
N LEU A 335 0.04 -29.84 -29.75
CA LEU A 335 -0.67 -28.75 -29.07
C LEU A 335 -1.94 -28.33 -29.81
N ARG A 336 -1.99 -28.50 -31.14
CA ARG A 336 -3.17 -28.15 -31.97
C ARG A 336 -4.36 -29.07 -31.75
N SER A 337 -4.15 -30.25 -31.17
CA SER A 337 -5.22 -31.18 -30.84
C SER A 337 -5.85 -30.90 -29.48
N LEU A 338 -5.24 -30.04 -28.65
CA LEU A 338 -5.74 -29.74 -27.32
C LEU A 338 -6.73 -28.57 -27.36
N PRO A 339 -7.76 -28.58 -26.50
CA PRO A 339 -8.58 -27.40 -26.26
C PRO A 339 -7.75 -26.24 -25.71
N ILE A 340 -7.97 -25.04 -26.24
CA ILE A 340 -7.18 -23.85 -25.89
C ILE A 340 -7.24 -23.50 -24.39
N TRP A 341 -8.39 -23.75 -23.73
CA TRP A 341 -8.52 -23.52 -22.30
C TRP A 341 -7.58 -24.41 -21.48
N THR A 342 -7.27 -25.63 -21.95
CA THR A 342 -6.29 -26.50 -21.27
C THR A 342 -4.88 -25.98 -21.47
N ILE A 343 -4.56 -25.50 -22.69
CA ILE A 343 -3.24 -24.97 -23.04
C ILE A 343 -2.92 -23.71 -22.21
N GLU A 344 -3.77 -22.68 -22.32
CA GLU A 344 -3.58 -21.39 -21.66
C GLU A 344 -3.81 -21.48 -20.16
N GLY A 345 -4.79 -22.27 -19.71
CA GLY A 345 -5.05 -22.43 -18.27
C GLY A 345 -3.85 -23.05 -17.55
N LEU A 346 -3.18 -24.03 -18.16
CA LEU A 346 -1.96 -24.63 -17.60
C LEU A 346 -0.81 -23.61 -17.60
N ALA A 347 -0.70 -22.80 -18.65
CA ALA A 347 0.32 -21.76 -18.74
C ALA A 347 0.11 -20.68 -17.67
N VAL A 348 -1.14 -20.28 -17.37
CA VAL A 348 -1.44 -19.41 -16.24
C VAL A 348 -1.17 -20.11 -14.91
N TYR A 349 -1.48 -21.39 -14.77
CA TYR A 349 -1.21 -22.15 -13.54
C TYR A 349 0.29 -22.23 -13.20
N PHE A 350 1.13 -22.49 -14.19
CA PHE A 350 2.59 -22.61 -14.01
C PHE A 350 3.35 -21.29 -14.18
N GLY A 351 2.79 -20.33 -14.90
CA GLY A 351 3.29 -18.98 -15.09
C GLY A 351 2.82 -18.08 -13.96
N ASP A 352 1.72 -17.36 -14.21
CA ASP A 352 1.11 -16.40 -13.28
C ASP A 352 0.84 -16.98 -11.88
N GLY A 353 0.59 -18.29 -11.78
CA GLY A 353 0.36 -19.04 -10.54
C GLY A 353 1.64 -19.54 -9.86
N SER A 354 2.78 -18.89 -10.08
CA SER A 354 4.05 -19.23 -9.45
C SER A 354 4.80 -18.02 -8.90
N LYS A 355 5.45 -18.19 -7.75
CA LYS A 355 6.46 -17.27 -7.24
C LYS A 355 7.83 -17.71 -7.74
N ILE A 356 8.46 -16.85 -8.52
CA ILE A 356 9.70 -17.18 -9.23
C ILE A 356 10.83 -16.29 -8.72
N SER A 357 11.95 -16.93 -8.44
CA SER A 357 13.23 -16.29 -8.21
C SER A 357 14.29 -17.01 -9.04
N ARG A 358 15.51 -16.45 -9.10
CA ARG A 358 16.64 -17.02 -9.84
C ARG A 358 16.81 -18.54 -9.71
N ARG A 359 16.63 -19.10 -8.51
CA ARG A 359 16.92 -20.53 -8.23
C ARG A 359 15.80 -21.30 -7.54
N THR A 360 14.70 -20.62 -7.24
CA THR A 360 13.56 -21.19 -6.52
C THR A 360 12.29 -20.83 -7.28
N VAL A 361 11.46 -21.83 -7.54
CA VAL A 361 10.13 -21.69 -8.13
C VAL A 361 9.16 -22.39 -7.19
N GLU A 362 8.20 -21.61 -6.70
CA GLU A 362 7.07 -22.09 -5.90
C GLU A 362 5.82 -22.00 -6.78
N ILE A 363 5.33 -23.14 -7.21
CA ILE A 363 4.09 -23.28 -7.97
C ILE A 363 2.87 -23.29 -7.03
N ASN A 364 1.67 -23.28 -7.60
CA ASN A 364 0.40 -23.38 -6.87
C ASN A 364 0.02 -22.11 -6.09
N GLU A 365 0.49 -20.97 -6.57
CA GLU A 365 0.08 -19.66 -6.06
C GLU A 365 -1.18 -19.17 -6.79
N ILE A 366 -1.96 -18.30 -6.15
CA ILE A 366 -3.15 -17.73 -6.76
C ILE A 366 -2.74 -16.48 -7.56
N PRO A 367 -2.84 -16.48 -8.90
CA PRO A 367 -2.56 -15.31 -9.72
C PRO A 367 -3.57 -14.20 -9.45
N ARG A 368 -3.14 -13.20 -8.67
CA ARG A 368 -3.99 -12.13 -8.14
C ARG A 368 -4.83 -11.48 -9.24
N ASP A 369 -4.20 -11.00 -10.31
CA ASP A 369 -4.90 -10.22 -11.34
C ASP A 369 -5.89 -11.08 -12.13
N ARG A 370 -5.60 -12.37 -12.31
CA ARG A 370 -6.52 -13.34 -12.93
C ARG A 370 -7.70 -13.63 -12.01
N LEU A 371 -7.47 -13.79 -10.70
CA LEU A 371 -8.52 -13.99 -9.72
C LEU A 371 -9.43 -12.75 -9.62
N VAL A 372 -8.85 -11.54 -9.56
CA VAL A 372 -9.62 -10.29 -9.51
C VAL A 372 -10.51 -10.17 -10.75
N GLY A 373 -9.95 -10.33 -11.95
CA GLY A 373 -10.74 -10.27 -13.18
C GLY A 373 -11.86 -11.32 -13.25
N LEU A 374 -11.58 -12.55 -12.78
CA LEU A 374 -12.55 -13.63 -12.72
C LEU A 374 -13.69 -13.34 -11.72
N LYS A 375 -13.35 -12.84 -10.53
CA LYS A 375 -14.34 -12.46 -9.50
C LYS A 375 -15.27 -11.37 -10.00
N SER A 376 -14.71 -10.30 -10.58
CA SER A 376 -15.52 -9.23 -11.18
C SER A 376 -16.45 -9.76 -12.27
N ALA A 377 -15.97 -10.63 -13.15
CA ALA A 377 -16.82 -11.24 -14.18
C ALA A 377 -18.01 -12.02 -13.58
N ILE A 378 -17.80 -12.75 -12.47
CA ILE A 378 -18.87 -13.45 -11.75
C ILE A 378 -19.86 -12.46 -11.12
N GLU A 379 -19.36 -11.46 -10.40
CA GLU A 379 -20.17 -10.48 -9.66
C GLU A 379 -21.00 -9.58 -10.60
N ASP A 380 -20.41 -9.19 -11.74
CA ASP A 380 -21.03 -8.30 -12.73
C ASP A 380 -21.98 -9.04 -13.69
N GLY A 381 -22.06 -10.38 -13.61
CA GLY A 381 -22.87 -11.22 -14.50
C GLY A 381 -22.30 -11.38 -15.92
N ASN A 382 -21.04 -10.96 -16.15
CA ASN A 382 -20.33 -11.06 -17.43
C ASN A 382 -19.49 -12.35 -17.56
N TYR A 383 -19.61 -13.28 -16.61
CA TYR A 383 -18.85 -14.53 -16.54
C TYR A 383 -19.05 -15.44 -17.77
N CYS A 384 -17.95 -15.98 -18.30
CA CYS A 384 -18.00 -16.99 -19.35
C CYS A 384 -18.28 -18.37 -18.74
N ASN A 385 -19.51 -18.88 -18.94
CA ASN A 385 -19.86 -20.21 -18.46
C ASN A 385 -18.99 -21.32 -19.08
N LEU A 386 -18.89 -22.44 -18.36
CA LEU A 386 -18.00 -23.55 -18.63
C LEU A 386 -18.36 -24.25 -19.93
N LYS A 387 -19.66 -24.40 -20.23
CA LYS A 387 -20.10 -24.95 -21.53
C LYS A 387 -19.57 -24.14 -22.71
N THR A 388 -19.52 -22.81 -22.57
CA THR A 388 -18.94 -21.92 -23.57
C THR A 388 -17.42 -22.04 -23.57
N LEU A 389 -16.78 -21.91 -22.40
CA LEU A 389 -15.33 -21.97 -22.25
C LEU A 389 -14.71 -23.23 -22.88
N LEU A 390 -15.29 -24.40 -22.61
CA LEU A 390 -14.81 -25.70 -23.10
C LEU A 390 -14.86 -25.79 -24.64
N ARG A 391 -15.74 -25.01 -25.29
CA ARG A 391 -15.96 -25.02 -26.74
C ARG A 391 -15.30 -23.85 -27.46
N LEU A 392 -14.63 -22.94 -26.74
CA LEU A 392 -14.04 -21.76 -27.36
C LEU A 392 -12.87 -22.16 -28.27
N PRO A 393 -12.89 -21.76 -29.56
CA PRO A 393 -11.76 -21.97 -30.43
C PRO A 393 -10.65 -20.95 -30.17
N GLN A 394 -9.41 -21.30 -30.51
CA GLN A 394 -8.23 -20.46 -30.26
C GLN A 394 -8.39 -19.04 -30.81
N GLN A 395 -8.99 -18.84 -31.98
CA GLN A 395 -9.15 -17.52 -32.59
C GLN A 395 -10.06 -16.57 -31.80
N ARG A 396 -10.88 -17.11 -30.88
CA ARG A 396 -11.78 -16.33 -30.02
C ARG A 396 -11.30 -16.26 -28.57
N PHE A 397 -10.17 -16.88 -28.25
CA PHE A 397 -9.67 -16.98 -26.89
C PHE A 397 -8.73 -15.79 -26.58
N GLY A 398 -9.32 -14.69 -26.09
CA GLY A 398 -8.57 -13.52 -25.60
C GLY A 398 -8.20 -13.59 -24.11
N GLY A 399 -7.47 -12.58 -23.64
CA GLY A 399 -6.96 -12.50 -22.25
C GLY A 399 -8.03 -12.59 -21.15
N PHE A 400 -9.29 -12.24 -21.46
CA PHE A 400 -10.43 -12.40 -20.55
C PHE A 400 -10.65 -13.85 -20.08
N TYR A 401 -10.37 -14.83 -20.95
CA TYR A 401 -10.63 -16.24 -20.66
C TYR A 401 -9.49 -16.93 -19.88
N TYR A 402 -8.35 -16.27 -19.69
CA TYR A 402 -7.17 -16.84 -19.01
C TYR A 402 -7.50 -17.18 -17.55
N GLY A 403 -8.16 -16.25 -16.84
CA GLY A 403 -8.61 -16.49 -15.46
C GLY A 403 -9.66 -17.61 -15.37
N HIS A 404 -10.57 -17.69 -16.33
CA HIS A 404 -11.59 -18.75 -16.39
C HIS A 404 -10.96 -20.13 -16.58
N ALA A 405 -10.03 -20.25 -17.53
CA ALA A 405 -9.30 -21.48 -17.81
C ALA A 405 -8.41 -21.93 -16.65
N TRP A 406 -7.65 -21.00 -16.06
CA TRP A 406 -6.86 -21.25 -14.86
C TRP A 406 -7.73 -21.77 -13.72
N GLY A 407 -8.85 -21.10 -13.44
CA GLY A 407 -9.66 -21.42 -12.27
C GLY A 407 -10.21 -22.85 -12.30
N VAL A 408 -10.60 -23.36 -13.48
CA VAL A 408 -11.03 -24.77 -13.64
C VAL A 408 -9.89 -25.73 -13.29
N LEU A 409 -8.69 -25.50 -13.84
CA LEU A 409 -7.52 -26.34 -13.56
C LEU A 409 -7.09 -26.25 -12.10
N PHE A 410 -7.11 -25.04 -11.53
CA PHE A 410 -6.75 -24.79 -10.15
C PHE A 410 -7.71 -25.49 -9.18
N TRP A 411 -9.02 -25.40 -9.41
CA TRP A 411 -10.01 -26.17 -8.65
C TRP A 411 -9.68 -27.66 -8.69
N CYS A 412 -9.39 -28.20 -9.87
CA CYS A 412 -9.22 -29.65 -9.98
C CYS A 412 -7.87 -30.16 -9.48
N LEU A 413 -6.77 -29.43 -9.70
CA LEU A 413 -5.43 -29.85 -9.31
C LEU A 413 -5.17 -29.62 -7.82
N TYR A 414 -5.66 -28.51 -7.27
CA TYR A 414 -5.29 -28.04 -5.92
C TYR A 414 -6.45 -27.46 -5.10
N GLY A 415 -7.68 -27.57 -5.60
CA GLY A 415 -8.85 -27.08 -4.87
C GLY A 415 -8.98 -27.67 -3.47
N ASN A 416 -8.47 -28.88 -3.21
CA ASN A 416 -8.48 -29.47 -1.86
C ASN A 416 -7.68 -28.68 -0.82
N GLU A 417 -6.53 -28.13 -1.20
CA GLU A 417 -5.70 -27.30 -0.33
C GLU A 417 -6.41 -25.98 0.02
N HIS A 418 -7.39 -25.60 -0.79
CA HIS A 418 -8.21 -24.40 -0.64
C HIS A 418 -9.69 -24.70 -0.34
N GLY A 419 -10.00 -25.89 0.17
CA GLY A 419 -11.33 -26.25 0.68
C GLY A 419 -12.43 -26.48 -0.37
N ALA A 420 -12.08 -26.64 -1.65
CA ALA A 420 -13.05 -26.92 -2.72
C ALA A 420 -13.62 -28.36 -2.64
N TRP A 421 -12.79 -29.32 -2.25
CA TRP A 421 -13.14 -30.74 -2.08
C TRP A 421 -12.19 -31.42 -1.09
N SER A 422 -12.56 -32.56 -0.50
CA SER A 422 -11.72 -33.24 0.48
C SER A 422 -10.74 -34.21 -0.19
N SER A 423 -9.56 -34.43 0.42
CA SER A 423 -8.59 -35.41 -0.08
C SER A 423 -9.14 -36.85 -0.14
N SER A 424 -10.16 -37.16 0.65
CA SER A 424 -10.86 -38.46 0.60
C SER A 424 -11.80 -38.58 -0.60
N ASP A 425 -12.47 -37.49 -0.99
CA ASP A 425 -13.37 -37.51 -2.16
C ASP A 425 -12.55 -37.47 -3.47
N ASN A 426 -11.51 -36.63 -3.48
CA ASN A 426 -10.57 -36.43 -4.58
C ASN A 426 -11.24 -36.29 -5.95
N THR A 427 -12.36 -35.58 -6.01
CA THR A 427 -13.16 -35.44 -7.24
C THR A 427 -12.38 -34.68 -8.31
N GLY A 428 -11.73 -33.56 -7.93
CA GLY A 428 -10.89 -32.78 -8.84
C GLY A 428 -9.67 -33.52 -9.37
N GLY A 429 -8.90 -34.15 -8.49
CA GLY A 429 -7.70 -34.88 -8.92
C GLY A 429 -8.02 -35.98 -9.92
N LYS A 430 -9.13 -36.71 -9.72
CA LYS A 430 -9.60 -37.75 -10.65
C LYS A 430 -10.05 -37.19 -12.00
N ILE A 431 -10.81 -36.08 -12.01
CA ILE A 431 -11.21 -35.40 -13.25
C ILE A 431 -9.98 -35.03 -14.07
N MET A 432 -8.97 -34.41 -13.44
CA MET A 432 -7.77 -33.97 -14.17
C MET A 432 -6.86 -35.10 -14.60
N GLU A 433 -6.74 -36.13 -13.78
CA GLU A 433 -5.96 -37.31 -14.12
C GLU A 433 -6.51 -37.97 -15.40
N ASP A 434 -7.82 -38.21 -15.46
CA ASP A 434 -8.46 -38.81 -16.64
C ASP A 434 -8.44 -37.85 -17.84
N TRP A 435 -8.61 -36.54 -17.61
CA TRP A 435 -8.53 -35.52 -18.65
C TRP A 435 -7.14 -35.47 -19.31
N PHE A 436 -6.07 -35.46 -18.52
CA PHE A 436 -4.72 -35.42 -19.06
C PHE A 436 -4.32 -36.74 -19.74
N LEU A 437 -4.74 -37.89 -19.22
CA LEU A 437 -4.56 -39.18 -19.91
C LEU A 437 -5.26 -39.22 -21.27
N HIS A 438 -6.41 -38.54 -21.40
CA HIS A 438 -7.10 -38.37 -22.66
C HIS A 438 -6.35 -37.41 -23.59
N CYS A 439 -5.95 -36.24 -23.11
CA CYS A 439 -5.18 -35.24 -23.86
C CYS A 439 -3.89 -35.82 -24.48
N GLN A 440 -3.18 -36.73 -23.78
CA GLN A 440 -1.99 -37.40 -24.30
C GLN A 440 -2.23 -38.28 -25.53
N LYS A 441 -3.48 -38.72 -25.74
CA LYS A 441 -3.85 -39.59 -26.84
C LYS A 441 -4.26 -38.80 -28.07
N LEU A 442 -4.71 -37.55 -27.90
CA LEU A 442 -5.19 -36.67 -28.95
C LEU A 442 -4.12 -36.42 -30.03
N ASP A 443 -4.60 -36.27 -31.26
CA ASP A 443 -3.79 -36.02 -32.45
C ASP A 443 -4.64 -35.24 -33.47
N GLY A 444 -4.00 -34.55 -34.41
CA GLY A 444 -4.68 -33.71 -35.41
C GLY A 444 -5.13 -32.35 -34.88
N PHE A 445 -6.27 -31.87 -35.37
CA PHE A 445 -6.91 -30.62 -34.93
C PHE A 445 -7.95 -30.90 -33.85
N CYS A 446 -8.06 -30.01 -32.87
CA CYS A 446 -9.02 -30.12 -31.78
C CYS A 446 -10.47 -30.13 -32.29
N ASP A 447 -11.24 -31.14 -31.87
CA ASP A 447 -12.69 -31.18 -32.02
C ASP A 447 -13.34 -30.64 -30.73
N TYR A 448 -13.51 -29.32 -30.66
CA TYR A 448 -13.93 -28.62 -29.45
C TYR A 448 -15.25 -29.15 -28.85
N GLU A 449 -16.20 -29.60 -29.67
CA GLU A 449 -17.47 -30.15 -29.16
C GLU A 449 -17.24 -31.50 -28.50
N LYS A 450 -16.53 -32.39 -29.18
CA LYS A 450 -16.23 -33.73 -28.65
C LYS A 450 -15.40 -33.65 -27.37
N GLU A 451 -14.39 -32.78 -27.36
CA GLU A 451 -13.52 -32.60 -26.21
C GLU A 451 -14.26 -31.97 -25.02
N ALA A 452 -15.18 -31.02 -25.28
CA ALA A 452 -16.06 -30.48 -24.24
C ALA A 452 -16.97 -31.55 -23.63
N GLN A 453 -17.64 -32.36 -24.46
CA GLN A 453 -18.50 -33.45 -24.00
C GLN A 453 -17.75 -34.49 -23.17
N PHE A 454 -16.50 -34.80 -23.54
CA PHE A 454 -15.66 -35.70 -22.76
C PHE A 454 -15.38 -35.13 -21.36
N PHE A 455 -14.99 -33.86 -21.26
CA PHE A 455 -14.75 -33.20 -19.97
C PHE A 455 -16.03 -33.10 -19.11
N GLU A 456 -17.16 -32.72 -19.71
CA GLU A 456 -18.47 -32.71 -19.04
C GLU A 456 -18.83 -34.11 -18.48
N GLY A 457 -18.53 -35.17 -19.25
CA GLY A 457 -18.69 -36.55 -18.81
C GLY A 457 -17.81 -36.92 -17.61
N LEU A 458 -16.57 -36.43 -17.56
CA LEU A 458 -15.68 -36.61 -16.40
C LEU A 458 -16.23 -35.90 -15.15
N VAL A 459 -16.74 -34.69 -15.30
CA VAL A 459 -17.40 -33.95 -14.20
C VAL A 459 -18.56 -34.77 -13.64
N ALA A 460 -19.44 -35.26 -14.51
CA ALA A 460 -20.57 -36.09 -14.10
C ALA A 460 -20.13 -37.40 -13.45
N GLN A 461 -19.15 -38.08 -14.02
CA GLN A 461 -18.64 -39.35 -13.52
C GLN A 461 -18.03 -39.23 -12.11
N HIS A 462 -17.21 -38.20 -11.87
CA HIS A 462 -16.41 -38.10 -10.65
C HIS A 462 -17.06 -37.26 -9.55
N SER A 463 -17.91 -36.28 -9.91
CA SER A 463 -18.60 -35.43 -8.94
C SER A 463 -20.07 -35.81 -8.70
N GLY A 464 -20.66 -36.60 -9.61
CA GLY A 464 -22.10 -36.93 -9.59
C GLY A 464 -23.02 -35.76 -9.98
N LYS A 465 -22.46 -34.67 -10.51
CA LYS A 465 -23.18 -33.42 -10.84
C LYS A 465 -23.13 -33.15 -12.34
N SER A 466 -24.15 -32.48 -12.85
CA SER A 466 -24.04 -31.83 -14.16
C SER A 466 -22.95 -30.75 -14.15
N VAL A 467 -22.48 -30.37 -15.33
CA VAL A 467 -21.45 -29.32 -15.44
C VAL A 467 -21.94 -27.98 -14.89
N GLU A 468 -23.24 -27.68 -15.01
CA GLU A 468 -23.85 -26.46 -14.46
C GLU A 468 -23.93 -26.47 -12.94
N GLU A 469 -24.33 -27.59 -12.33
CA GLU A 469 -24.36 -27.73 -10.87
C GLU A 469 -22.95 -27.63 -10.27
N TRP A 470 -21.98 -28.26 -10.93
CA TRP A 470 -20.58 -28.17 -10.54
C TRP A 470 -20.05 -26.73 -10.69
N GLU A 471 -20.41 -26.04 -11.78
CA GLU A 471 -20.00 -24.66 -12.03
C GLU A 471 -20.48 -23.68 -10.95
N GLU A 472 -21.69 -23.89 -10.41
CA GLU A 472 -22.21 -23.01 -9.37
C GLU A 472 -21.40 -23.12 -8.08
N GLU A 473 -21.05 -24.34 -7.65
CA GLU A 473 -20.15 -24.54 -6.50
C GLU A 473 -18.76 -23.96 -6.76
N TYR A 474 -18.24 -24.15 -7.97
CA TYR A 474 -16.98 -23.56 -8.40
C TYR A 474 -17.00 -22.03 -8.30
N LYS A 475 -18.06 -21.36 -8.77
CA LYS A 475 -18.20 -19.89 -8.66
C LYS A 475 -18.19 -19.42 -7.21
N GLN A 476 -18.97 -20.07 -6.34
CA GLN A 476 -19.01 -19.72 -4.91
C GLN A 476 -17.63 -19.90 -4.27
N TRP A 477 -16.91 -20.95 -4.64
CA TRP A 477 -15.55 -21.18 -4.18
C TRP A 477 -14.57 -20.10 -4.68
N ILE A 478 -14.60 -19.74 -5.96
CA ILE A 478 -13.79 -18.65 -6.53
C ILE A 478 -14.04 -17.33 -5.78
N LEU A 479 -15.30 -16.98 -5.53
CA LEU A 479 -15.66 -15.79 -4.77
C LEU A 479 -15.09 -15.82 -3.33
N GLY A 480 -14.97 -17.00 -2.74
CA GLY A 480 -14.37 -17.22 -1.42
C GLY A 480 -12.83 -17.13 -1.36
N LEU A 481 -12.11 -17.22 -2.49
CA LEU A 481 -10.64 -17.21 -2.48
C LEU A 481 -10.06 -15.86 -2.02
N PRO A 482 -8.95 -15.86 -1.24
CA PRO A 482 -8.31 -14.61 -0.83
C PRO A 482 -7.64 -13.91 -2.02
N VAL A 483 -7.70 -12.58 -2.05
CA VAL A 483 -6.96 -11.75 -3.01
C VAL A 483 -5.77 -11.16 -2.29
N GLU A 484 -4.56 -11.42 -2.79
CA GLU A 484 -3.33 -10.86 -2.23
C GLU A 484 -3.32 -9.32 -2.34
N GLU A 485 -2.89 -8.64 -1.27
CA GLU A 485 -2.70 -7.18 -1.30
C GLU A 485 -1.37 -6.84 -1.98
N LEU A 486 -1.36 -5.87 -2.89
CA LEU A 486 -0.15 -5.42 -3.62
C LEU A 486 0.86 -4.65 -2.74
N GLY A 487 0.67 -4.63 -1.42
CA GLY A 487 1.52 -3.90 -0.50
C GLY A 487 0.93 -3.84 0.90
N GLN A 488 1.69 -3.28 1.83
CA GLN A 488 1.31 -3.19 3.24
C GLN A 488 0.78 -1.80 3.58
N LYS A 489 -0.37 -1.74 4.26
CA LYS A 489 -0.95 -0.51 4.81
C LYS A 489 -0.56 -0.38 6.28
N ARG A 490 0.28 0.61 6.62
CA ARG A 490 0.65 0.95 8.01
C ARG A 490 0.14 2.34 8.36
N SER A 491 -0.99 2.40 9.05
CA SER A 491 -1.68 3.66 9.42
C SER A 491 -2.02 4.52 8.18
N ARG A 492 -1.19 5.51 7.85
CA ARG A 492 -1.35 6.41 6.70
C ARG A 492 -0.47 6.05 5.52
N VAL A 493 0.47 5.12 5.67
CA VAL A 493 1.45 4.76 4.65
C VAL A 493 1.02 3.48 3.96
N PHE A 494 1.10 3.46 2.64
CA PHE A 494 1.08 2.26 1.81
C PHE A 494 2.48 2.08 1.23
N SER A 495 3.01 0.88 1.34
CA SER A 495 4.35 0.52 0.86
C SER A 495 4.26 -0.78 0.06
N SER A 496 4.88 -0.82 -1.10
CA SER A 496 4.91 -1.99 -1.97
C SER A 496 6.31 -2.20 -2.53
N GLU A 497 6.91 -3.33 -2.18
CA GLU A 497 8.17 -3.78 -2.77
C GLU A 497 7.98 -4.17 -4.24
N ALA A 498 6.91 -4.92 -4.54
CA ALA A 498 6.58 -5.35 -5.91
C ALA A 498 6.33 -4.19 -6.87
N LEU A 499 5.69 -3.12 -6.40
CA LEU A 499 5.43 -1.92 -7.20
C LEU A 499 6.50 -0.85 -7.03
N LYS A 500 7.52 -1.07 -6.19
CA LYS A 500 8.61 -0.11 -5.89
C LYS A 500 8.11 1.29 -5.51
N LEU A 501 7.08 1.36 -4.67
CA LEU A 501 6.50 2.64 -4.26
C LEU A 501 6.15 2.69 -2.78
N GLU A 502 6.24 3.90 -2.24
CA GLU A 502 5.64 4.29 -0.97
C GLU A 502 4.78 5.54 -1.16
N ILE A 503 3.61 5.57 -0.55
CA ILE A 503 2.69 6.70 -0.63
C ILE A 503 1.95 6.89 0.69
N THR A 504 1.74 8.15 1.08
CA THR A 504 1.06 8.50 2.34
C THR A 504 -0.24 9.23 2.09
N LYS A 505 -1.37 8.67 2.51
CA LYS A 505 -2.68 9.34 2.42
C LYS A 505 -2.80 10.54 3.37
N PRO A 506 -3.66 11.52 3.06
CA PRO A 506 -3.94 12.65 3.95
C PRO A 506 -4.46 12.23 5.33
N ALA A 507 -4.31 13.12 6.33
CA ALA A 507 -4.81 12.88 7.67
C ALA A 507 -6.35 12.79 7.67
N GLY A 508 -6.92 11.86 8.45
CA GLY A 508 -8.38 11.66 8.53
C GLY A 508 -9.01 10.91 7.34
N TRP A 509 -8.26 10.64 6.28
CA TRP A 509 -8.74 9.84 5.15
C TRP A 509 -8.66 8.35 5.46
N ARG A 510 -9.44 7.52 4.76
CA ARG A 510 -9.41 6.06 4.89
C ARG A 510 -8.91 5.40 3.61
N TRP A 511 -8.17 4.31 3.75
CA TRP A 511 -7.85 3.46 2.59
C TRP A 511 -9.13 2.81 2.07
N GLN A 512 -9.23 2.69 0.75
CA GLN A 512 -10.34 2.02 0.10
C GLN A 512 -10.18 0.49 0.19
N LYS A 513 -11.31 -0.23 0.22
CA LYS A 513 -11.30 -1.70 0.12
C LYS A 513 -10.79 -2.12 -1.25
N SER A 514 -10.01 -3.21 -1.32
CA SER A 514 -9.44 -3.70 -2.58
C SER A 514 -10.52 -4.04 -3.63
N SER A 515 -11.71 -4.48 -3.20
CA SER A 515 -12.87 -4.75 -4.06
C SER A 515 -13.56 -3.50 -4.62
N LEU A 516 -13.15 -2.30 -4.19
CA LEU A 516 -13.71 -1.01 -4.62
C LEU A 516 -12.63 -0.14 -5.30
N LEU A 517 -11.54 -0.76 -5.74
CA LEU A 517 -10.54 -0.14 -6.61
C LEU A 517 -11.04 -0.19 -8.04
N TYR A 518 -10.80 0.89 -8.79
CA TYR A 518 -11.05 0.89 -10.23
C TYR A 518 -9.97 0.08 -10.96
N ALA A 519 -10.26 -0.30 -12.21
CA ALA A 519 -9.29 -1.00 -13.05
C ALA A 519 -7.97 -0.22 -13.15
N GLY A 520 -6.86 -0.90 -12.91
CA GLY A 520 -5.50 -0.32 -12.94
C GLY A 520 -5.08 0.44 -11.68
N GLU A 521 -5.98 0.68 -10.70
CA GLU A 521 -5.58 1.26 -9.42
C GLU A 521 -4.86 0.23 -8.55
N VAL A 522 -3.69 0.61 -8.03
CA VAL A 522 -2.96 -0.22 -7.07
C VAL A 522 -3.36 0.06 -5.63
N ILE A 523 -3.71 1.32 -5.34
CA ILE A 523 -4.19 1.76 -4.03
C ILE A 523 -5.02 3.04 -4.19
N SER A 524 -6.04 3.19 -3.35
CA SER A 524 -6.84 4.41 -3.29
C SER A 524 -7.23 4.76 -1.85
N SER A 525 -7.42 6.04 -1.58
CA SER A 525 -7.95 6.57 -0.32
C SER A 525 -9.07 7.56 -0.56
N VAL A 526 -10.00 7.65 0.39
CA VAL A 526 -11.18 8.52 0.28
C VAL A 526 -11.35 9.41 1.52
N SER A 527 -11.86 10.62 1.30
CA SER A 527 -12.24 11.54 2.39
C SER A 527 -13.46 11.03 3.16
N GLY A 528 -13.58 11.42 4.42
CA GLY A 528 -14.85 11.34 5.15
C GLY A 528 -15.74 12.56 4.86
N GLY A 529 -17.07 12.43 4.98
CA GLY A 529 -18.02 13.54 4.83
C GLY A 529 -18.97 13.41 3.63
N SER A 530 -19.69 14.51 3.33
CA SER A 530 -20.69 14.61 2.26
C SER A 530 -20.08 14.74 0.86
N SER A 531 -18.94 15.42 0.71
CA SER A 531 -18.17 15.41 -0.54
C SER A 531 -17.12 14.31 -0.53
N ARG A 532 -17.39 13.25 -1.30
CA ARG A 532 -16.45 12.14 -1.49
C ARG A 532 -15.36 12.57 -2.45
N LYS A 533 -14.15 12.66 -1.93
CA LYS A 533 -12.91 12.90 -2.67
C LYS A 533 -12.14 11.60 -2.70
N ARG A 534 -11.42 11.35 -3.78
CA ARG A 534 -10.61 10.15 -3.98
C ARG A 534 -9.19 10.53 -4.37
N LEU A 535 -8.21 9.87 -3.75
CA LEU A 535 -6.82 9.91 -4.15
C LEU A 535 -6.41 8.51 -4.55
N SER A 536 -5.87 8.36 -5.74
CA SER A 536 -5.52 7.06 -6.32
C SER A 536 -4.11 7.05 -6.86
N THR A 537 -3.45 5.92 -6.70
CA THR A 537 -2.17 5.63 -7.35
C THR A 537 -2.37 4.50 -8.35
N TYR A 538 -1.84 4.71 -9.54
CA TYR A 538 -1.74 3.77 -10.65
C TYR A 538 -0.27 3.39 -10.84
N SER A 539 -0.03 2.19 -11.34
CA SER A 539 1.30 1.71 -11.69
C SER A 539 1.22 0.97 -13.02
N TRP A 540 2.10 1.34 -13.94
CA TRP A 540 2.23 0.72 -15.27
C TRP A 540 3.69 0.29 -15.49
N PRO A 541 3.95 -0.69 -16.37
CA PRO A 541 5.31 -0.99 -16.79
C PRO A 541 5.85 0.16 -17.65
N ASN A 542 7.13 0.51 -17.49
CA ASN A 542 7.82 1.35 -18.47
C ASN A 542 8.43 0.47 -19.56
N GLY A 543 7.61 -0.09 -20.45
CA GLY A 543 8.07 -1.00 -21.50
C GLY A 543 9.06 -0.37 -22.49
N LEU A 544 8.97 0.95 -22.69
CA LEU A 544 9.92 1.69 -23.53
C LEU A 544 11.27 1.90 -22.84
N HIS A 545 11.31 1.74 -21.51
CA HIS A 545 12.42 2.12 -20.64
C HIS A 545 12.98 3.53 -20.95
N ALA A 546 12.09 4.39 -21.44
CA ALA A 546 12.42 5.73 -21.89
C ALA A 546 12.19 6.73 -20.76
N GLU A 547 12.82 7.90 -20.85
CA GLU A 547 12.35 9.04 -20.10
C GLU A 547 10.89 9.30 -20.47
N LEU A 548 10.07 9.57 -19.46
CA LEU A 548 8.67 9.92 -19.67
C LEU A 548 8.62 11.20 -20.51
N SER A 549 8.00 11.11 -21.69
CA SER A 549 7.66 12.27 -22.51
C SER A 549 6.25 12.76 -22.17
N GLU A 550 5.96 14.01 -22.54
CA GLU A 550 4.62 14.58 -22.38
C GLU A 550 3.56 13.77 -23.16
N ASP A 551 3.84 13.41 -24.41
CA ASP A 551 2.93 12.59 -25.24
C ASP A 551 2.62 11.25 -24.60
N TYR A 552 3.63 10.63 -23.97
CA TYR A 552 3.43 9.35 -23.30
C TYR A 552 2.59 9.53 -22.03
N ALA A 553 2.84 10.59 -21.24
CA ALA A 553 2.01 10.92 -20.10
C ALA A 553 0.54 11.19 -20.51
N ARG A 554 0.30 11.90 -21.61
CA ARG A 554 -1.06 12.13 -22.16
C ARG A 554 -1.75 10.83 -22.58
N SER A 555 -1.01 9.90 -23.19
CA SER A 555 -1.53 8.57 -23.52
C SER A 555 -1.95 7.78 -22.27
N LEU A 556 -1.18 7.82 -21.18
CA LEU A 556 -1.55 7.15 -19.93
C LEU A 556 -2.81 7.73 -19.31
N ILE A 557 -2.96 9.05 -19.31
CA ILE A 557 -4.18 9.73 -18.83
C ILE A 557 -5.40 9.25 -19.64
N SER A 558 -5.27 9.15 -20.96
CA SER A 558 -6.35 8.71 -21.86
C SER A 558 -6.80 7.26 -21.64
N ASN A 559 -5.98 6.43 -20.99
CA ASN A 559 -6.36 5.07 -20.61
C ASN A 559 -7.22 5.02 -19.33
N VAL A 560 -7.17 6.07 -18.51
CA VAL A 560 -7.85 6.16 -17.21
C VAL A 560 -9.13 6.98 -17.32
N PHE A 561 -9.15 7.97 -18.20
CA PHE A 561 -10.25 8.92 -18.36
C PHE A 561 -10.70 9.01 -19.82
N GLY A 562 -12.00 9.19 -20.02
CA GLY A 562 -12.62 9.58 -21.28
C GLY A 562 -13.21 11.00 -21.19
N GLU A 563 -13.62 11.55 -22.33
CA GLU A 563 -14.22 12.89 -22.43
C GLU A 563 -13.38 13.99 -21.75
N ILE A 564 -12.07 13.98 -22.01
CA ILE A 564 -11.09 14.84 -21.33
C ILE A 564 -11.10 16.26 -21.90
N GLU A 565 -11.18 17.25 -21.02
CA GLU A 565 -10.91 18.67 -21.26
C GLU A 565 -9.81 19.16 -20.30
N TYR A 566 -8.68 19.63 -20.83
CA TYR A 566 -7.58 20.15 -20.02
C TYR A 566 -7.89 21.58 -19.54
N ILE A 567 -7.95 21.76 -18.22
CA ILE A 567 -8.14 23.06 -17.56
C ILE A 567 -6.80 23.74 -17.30
N GLU A 568 -5.81 22.94 -16.89
CA GLU A 568 -4.40 23.33 -16.89
C GLU A 568 -3.65 22.41 -17.84
N GLU A 569 -2.95 23.01 -18.81
CA GLU A 569 -2.10 22.26 -19.73
C GLU A 569 -1.04 21.46 -18.97
N MET A 570 -0.70 20.32 -19.55
CA MET A 570 0.30 19.44 -18.95
C MET A 570 1.65 20.16 -18.90
N ALA A 571 2.27 20.15 -17.72
CA ALA A 571 3.57 20.76 -17.51
C ALA A 571 4.43 19.87 -16.61
N SER A 572 5.75 19.89 -16.84
CA SER A 572 6.69 19.27 -15.92
C SER A 572 6.77 20.10 -14.62
N LYS A 573 6.54 19.46 -13.48
CA LYS A 573 6.63 20.06 -12.13
C LYS A 573 7.42 19.13 -11.20
N GLN A 574 8.17 19.73 -10.27
CA GLN A 574 8.84 18.98 -9.21
C GLN A 574 7.89 18.75 -8.03
N MET A 575 7.58 17.50 -7.73
CA MET A 575 6.68 17.14 -6.62
C MET A 575 7.34 16.11 -5.72
N GLY A 576 7.59 16.48 -4.45
CA GLY A 576 8.32 15.61 -3.52
C GLY A 576 9.78 15.34 -3.91
N GLY A 577 10.32 16.09 -4.88
CA GLY A 577 11.62 15.85 -5.50
C GLY A 577 11.61 14.89 -6.69
N ASN A 578 10.42 14.47 -7.14
CA ASN A 578 10.26 13.69 -8.36
C ASN A 578 9.86 14.62 -9.52
N PRO A 579 10.49 14.50 -10.71
CA PRO A 579 10.01 15.15 -11.92
C PRO A 579 8.70 14.49 -12.38
N MET A 580 7.57 15.19 -12.25
CA MET A 580 6.26 14.71 -12.68
C MET A 580 5.71 15.56 -13.83
N TYR A 581 4.97 14.94 -14.75
CA TYR A 581 4.06 15.69 -15.62
C TYR A 581 2.74 15.87 -14.89
N VAL A 582 2.34 17.11 -14.68
CA VAL A 582 1.15 17.48 -13.92
C VAL A 582 0.16 18.17 -14.83
N ALA A 583 -1.11 17.79 -14.72
CA ALA A 583 -2.22 18.40 -15.45
C ALA A 583 -3.46 18.49 -14.56
N VAL A 584 -4.33 19.45 -14.86
CA VAL A 584 -5.69 19.53 -14.30
C VAL A 584 -6.66 19.38 -15.45
N LEU A 585 -7.63 18.47 -15.31
CA LEU A 585 -8.60 18.17 -16.35
C LEU A 585 -9.99 17.94 -15.78
N ASP A 586 -10.99 18.31 -16.58
CA ASP A 586 -12.35 17.81 -16.42
C ASP A 586 -12.51 16.57 -17.31
N GLY A 587 -13.21 15.55 -16.82
CA GLY A 587 -13.46 14.36 -17.61
C GLY A 587 -14.33 13.34 -16.90
N LYS A 588 -14.40 12.14 -17.47
CA LYS A 588 -15.09 11.00 -16.88
C LYS A 588 -14.14 9.84 -16.72
N ARG A 589 -14.11 9.25 -15.53
CA ARG A 589 -13.31 8.04 -15.28
C ARG A 589 -13.88 6.85 -16.04
N VAL A 590 -13.00 6.01 -16.60
CA VAL A 590 -13.38 4.68 -17.09
C VAL A 590 -13.66 3.78 -15.88
N ILE A 591 -14.91 3.34 -15.72
CA ILE A 591 -15.37 2.53 -14.58
C ILE A 591 -15.59 1.06 -14.94
N GLY A 592 -15.58 0.73 -16.24
CA GLY A 592 -15.77 -0.61 -16.74
C GLY A 592 -15.61 -0.69 -18.25
N THR A 593 -15.85 -1.87 -18.80
CA THR A 593 -15.84 -2.12 -20.24
C THR A 593 -17.22 -2.62 -20.63
N GLY A 594 -17.98 -1.80 -21.36
CA GLY A 594 -19.27 -2.18 -21.92
C GLY A 594 -19.14 -3.13 -23.10
N GLY A 595 -20.28 -3.53 -23.68
CA GLY A 595 -20.32 -4.36 -24.88
C GLY A 595 -19.51 -3.76 -26.04
N ASN A 596 -18.82 -4.62 -26.81
CA ASN A 596 -17.93 -4.24 -27.92
C ASN A 596 -16.68 -3.42 -27.53
N ASN A 597 -16.14 -3.59 -26.31
CA ASN A 597 -14.96 -2.85 -25.81
C ASN A 597 -15.15 -1.33 -25.74
N VAL A 598 -16.39 -0.85 -25.63
CA VAL A 598 -16.66 0.57 -25.40
C VAL A 598 -16.45 0.86 -23.91
N PRO A 599 -15.59 1.81 -23.51
CA PRO A 599 -15.41 2.16 -22.10
C PRO A 599 -16.72 2.64 -21.47
N GLU A 600 -17.07 2.07 -20.32
CA GLU A 600 -18.14 2.62 -19.49
C GLU A 600 -17.58 3.78 -18.68
N LEU A 601 -18.22 4.95 -18.77
CA LEU A 601 -17.75 6.19 -18.18
C LEU A 601 -18.58 6.56 -16.95
N GLY A 602 -17.90 7.00 -15.89
CA GLY A 602 -18.51 7.53 -14.68
C GLY A 602 -19.06 8.95 -14.84
N GLU A 603 -19.28 9.61 -13.71
CA GLU A 603 -19.74 11.00 -13.68
C GLU A 603 -18.65 11.98 -14.13
N GLN A 604 -19.08 13.15 -14.62
CA GLN A 604 -18.17 14.26 -14.94
C GLN A 604 -17.59 14.81 -13.64
N MET A 605 -16.27 14.81 -13.53
CA MET A 605 -15.54 15.23 -12.34
C MET A 605 -14.31 16.04 -12.73
N ARG A 606 -13.69 16.71 -11.75
CA ARG A 606 -12.39 17.38 -11.92
C ARG A 606 -11.27 16.55 -11.32
N PHE A 607 -10.15 16.50 -12.04
CA PHE A 607 -8.98 15.71 -11.67
C PHE A 607 -7.71 16.55 -11.67
N ALA A 608 -6.87 16.34 -10.65
CA ALA A 608 -5.46 16.70 -10.71
C ALA A 608 -4.65 15.41 -10.88
N VAL A 609 -3.78 15.38 -11.88
CA VAL A 609 -3.03 14.18 -12.25
C VAL A 609 -1.54 14.50 -12.25
N GLY A 610 -0.73 13.64 -11.62
CA GLY A 610 0.72 13.71 -11.62
C GLY A 610 1.30 12.37 -12.08
N ILE A 611 2.00 12.37 -13.22
CA ILE A 611 2.65 11.18 -13.77
C ILE A 611 4.16 11.24 -13.52
N PHE A 612 4.69 10.23 -12.84
CA PHE A 612 6.11 10.02 -12.63
C PHE A 612 6.60 8.82 -13.43
N GLY A 613 7.79 8.89 -14.03
CA GLY A 613 8.41 7.76 -14.72
C GLY A 613 9.77 7.41 -14.15
N SER A 614 9.92 6.16 -13.71
CA SER A 614 11.21 5.52 -13.49
C SER A 614 11.61 4.71 -14.74
N PRO A 615 12.86 4.22 -14.84
CA PRO A 615 13.28 3.39 -15.97
C PRO A 615 12.47 2.09 -16.16
N ASP A 616 11.82 1.57 -15.12
CA ASP A 616 11.13 0.27 -15.13
C ASP A 616 9.61 0.36 -14.86
N LYS A 617 9.14 1.47 -14.27
CA LYS A 617 7.74 1.70 -13.89
C LYS A 617 7.30 3.13 -14.17
N LEU A 618 6.01 3.29 -14.46
CA LEU A 618 5.34 4.58 -14.56
C LEU A 618 4.25 4.63 -13.50
N TYR A 619 4.08 5.78 -12.86
CA TYR A 619 3.16 5.96 -11.75
C TYR A 619 2.24 7.14 -12.03
N GLY A 620 0.95 6.95 -11.79
CA GLY A 620 -0.04 8.01 -11.90
C GLY A 620 -0.67 8.28 -10.54
N ASN A 621 -0.48 9.48 -10.01
CA ASN A 621 -1.17 9.92 -8.79
C ASN A 621 -2.31 10.85 -9.21
N VAL A 622 -3.51 10.57 -8.72
CA VAL A 622 -4.74 11.24 -9.17
C VAL A 622 -5.56 11.68 -7.97
N LEU A 623 -5.90 12.96 -7.91
CA LEU A 623 -7.01 13.47 -7.11
C LEU A 623 -8.27 13.53 -7.98
N GLU A 624 -9.40 13.08 -7.44
CA GLU A 624 -10.73 13.16 -8.03
C GLU A 624 -11.69 13.81 -7.02
N CYS A 625 -12.41 14.84 -7.47
CA CYS A 625 -13.45 15.52 -6.70
C CYS A 625 -14.46 16.20 -7.63
N SER A 626 -15.54 16.75 -7.06
CA SER A 626 -16.45 17.60 -7.85
C SER A 626 -15.74 18.88 -8.29
N ILE A 627 -16.26 19.51 -9.34
CA ILE A 627 -15.71 20.75 -9.90
C ILE A 627 -15.70 21.86 -8.86
N GLU A 628 -16.74 21.96 -8.04
CA GLU A 628 -16.91 23.00 -7.02
C GLU A 628 -15.94 22.85 -5.84
N ASP A 629 -15.54 21.62 -5.53
CA ASP A 629 -14.68 21.31 -4.39
C ASP A 629 -13.18 21.34 -4.74
N PHE A 630 -12.81 21.59 -6.00
CA PHE A 630 -11.46 21.40 -6.50
C PHE A 630 -10.42 22.26 -5.79
N ASP A 631 -10.64 23.57 -5.70
CA ASP A 631 -9.67 24.51 -5.10
C ASP A 631 -9.37 24.15 -3.64
N ALA A 632 -10.40 23.76 -2.88
CA ALA A 632 -10.25 23.32 -1.50
C ALA A 632 -9.55 21.95 -1.36
N SER A 633 -9.50 21.18 -2.46
CA SER A 633 -8.99 19.81 -2.50
C SER A 633 -7.58 19.70 -3.05
N LEU A 634 -7.12 20.67 -3.85
CA LEU A 634 -5.82 20.66 -4.51
C LEU A 634 -4.66 20.47 -3.52
N LYS A 635 -4.73 21.07 -2.33
CA LYS A 635 -3.76 20.87 -1.25
C LYS A 635 -3.53 19.40 -0.86
N TYR A 636 -4.54 18.54 -1.01
CA TYR A 636 -4.41 17.12 -0.72
C TYR A 636 -3.66 16.38 -1.82
N PHE A 637 -3.83 16.80 -3.08
CA PHE A 637 -3.04 16.29 -4.20
C PHE A 637 -1.56 16.64 -4.05
N GLU A 638 -1.27 17.88 -3.68
CA GLU A 638 0.09 18.36 -3.40
C GLU A 638 0.71 17.61 -2.22
N GLU A 639 0.00 17.44 -1.10
CA GLU A 639 0.49 16.64 0.04
C GLU A 639 0.77 15.18 -0.38
N TYR A 640 -0.12 14.60 -1.18
CA TYR A 640 -0.05 13.20 -1.60
C TYR A 640 1.15 12.96 -2.50
N THR A 641 1.29 13.74 -3.57
CA THR A 641 2.40 13.67 -4.52
C THR A 641 3.74 14.06 -3.90
N ALA A 642 3.76 15.02 -2.95
CA ALA A 642 4.97 15.35 -2.21
C ALA A 642 5.47 14.20 -1.31
N LYS A 643 4.57 13.28 -0.93
CA LYS A 643 4.87 12.09 -0.12
C LYS A 643 4.93 10.81 -0.94
N PHE A 644 4.82 10.89 -2.27
CA PHE A 644 5.11 9.79 -3.16
C PHE A 644 6.61 9.56 -3.22
N ARG A 645 7.03 8.31 -3.04
CA ARG A 645 8.43 7.89 -3.17
C ARG A 645 8.51 6.68 -4.07
N TYR A 646 9.37 6.77 -5.07
CA TYR A 646 9.88 5.60 -5.77
C TYR A 646 10.95 4.96 -4.89
N THR A 647 10.83 3.65 -4.63
CA THR A 647 11.69 2.91 -3.70
C THR A 647 12.63 1.92 -4.42
N GLY A 648 12.76 2.05 -5.73
CA GLY A 648 13.43 1.08 -6.60
C GLY A 648 14.82 1.49 -7.06
#